data_AF-A0AAW2ME60-F1
#
_entry.id   AF-A0AAW2ME60-F1
#
_cell.length_a   1.000
_cell.length_b   1.000
_cell.length_c   1.000
_cell.angle_alpha   90.00
_cell.angle_beta   90.00
_cell.angle_gamma   90.00
#
_symmetry.space_group_name_H-M   'P 1'
#
loop_
_entity.id
_entity.type
_entity.pdbx_description
1 polymer ?
#
loop_
_entity_poly.entity_id
_entity_poly.type
_entity_poly.pdbx_seq_one_letter_code
_entity_poly.pdbx_strand_id
1 'polypeptide(L)'
;MFDYGGKICQKVMQCSNTGIRHGVRSERVMGNCYWIICGLVFSSLFRVYEASAGDSDPLYRACIEQCEKTGCIAERCFSHCKFSPDGSSLDGPWYMQEPLYLRWKQWDCQNDCRYHCIVEREKERAELGLGPVKYHDKWPFRHFYGFQEPISVAFSVLNLVMHYHGWRSFFSLLYSKLPLKRDKSPFYGYMGLWNIYGLLSVNSCFWSAVLHSRDANLTRNLECSSGVALFGYSLILAIIRSFNLNDDAGRVMVAAPLIAFTTTHILYLNNYKIDYGWNNKVCTIMIIAQLLTWSIWAGLTKHPSRWKLWIVVVGGGLALRLKTLDFPPYQGLVDAHALWHASSVPLTYIWWSFIKDDANYITSKNLKKVKFTADELRKIMDYKHNIRNMSVIAHVDHGKSTLTDSLVAAAGIIAQEVAGDVRMTDTRADEAERGITIKSTGISLYYEMSDESLKNYKGERQGNEYLINLIDSPGHVDFSSEVTAALRITDGALVVVDCVEGVCVQTETVLRQALGERIRPVLTVNKMDRCFLELQVDGEEAYQTFQRVIENANVIMATYEDPLLGDVQVYPEKGTVAFSAGLHGWAFTLTNFAKMYASKFGVDESKMMERLWGENFFDPATKKWTSKNTGSPTCKRGFVQFCYEPIKQIINTCMNDQKDKLWPMLQKLGVTMKSEEKDLMGKALMKRVMQTWLPASNALLEMMIFHLPSPATAQKYRVENLYEGPLDDAYASAIRNCDPEGPLMLYVSKMIPASDKGRFFAFGRVFAGKVSTGLKETVEDVPCGNTVAMVGLDQYITKNATLTNEKEVDAHPIRAMKFSVSPVVRVAVQCKVASDLPKLVEGLKRLAKSDPMVVCTIEESGEHIVAGAGELHLEICLKDLQDDFMGGAEIIKSDPVVSFRETVLERSCRTVMSKSPNKHNRLYMEARPLEEGLAEAIDDGRIGPRDDPKVRSKILSEEFGWDKELAKKIWCFGPETTGPNMVVDMCKGVQYLNEIKDSVVAGFQWASKEGPLAEENMRGVCFEVCDVVLHADAIHRGGGQFIPTARRVIYASHLTAKPRLLEPVYLVEIQAPEQALGGIYSVLNQKRGHVFEEMQRPGTPLYNIKAYLPVIESFGFSSTLRAATSGQAFPQCVFDHWDMMSSDPLEAGSQAASLVAEIRKRKGLKEQITPLSEYEDKL
;
A
#
# COMPACT_ATOMS: atom_id res chain seq x y z
N MET A 1 -31.63 49.28 -28.10
CA MET A 1 -32.01 48.83 -26.75
C MET A 1 -30.90 49.19 -25.78
N PHE A 2 -30.86 50.44 -25.36
CA PHE A 2 -29.99 50.94 -24.31
C PHE A 2 -30.92 51.60 -23.29
N ASP A 3 -31.50 50.84 -22.36
CA ASP A 3 -31.86 51.31 -21.00
C ASP A 3 -32.50 50.21 -20.09
N TYR A 4 -31.94 49.00 -20.01
CA TYR A 4 -32.47 47.95 -19.09
C TYR A 4 -31.39 47.09 -18.41
N GLY A 5 -30.16 47.61 -18.28
CA GLY A 5 -29.03 46.89 -17.67
C GLY A 5 -28.72 47.26 -16.20
N GLY A 6 -29.33 48.33 -15.67
CA GLY A 6 -28.92 48.91 -14.40
C GLY A 6 -29.50 48.29 -13.12
N LYS A 7 -30.57 47.47 -13.19
CA LYS A 7 -31.32 47.04 -11.99
C LYS A 7 -31.12 45.59 -11.54
N ILE A 8 -30.34 44.77 -12.26
CA ILE A 8 -30.08 43.37 -11.86
C ILE A 8 -28.75 43.24 -11.09
N CYS A 9 -27.76 44.11 -11.33
CA CYS A 9 -26.48 44.08 -10.61
C CYS A 9 -26.59 44.54 -9.14
N GLN A 10 -27.62 45.31 -8.77
CA GLN A 10 -27.75 45.87 -7.43
C GLN A 10 -28.41 44.92 -6.40
N LYS A 11 -29.12 43.87 -6.85
CA LYS A 11 -29.74 42.87 -5.95
C LYS A 11 -28.84 41.69 -5.58
N VAL A 12 -27.76 41.46 -6.31
CA VAL A 12 -26.80 40.37 -6.01
C VAL A 12 -25.69 40.83 -5.05
N MET A 13 -25.42 42.14 -4.95
CA MET A 13 -24.41 42.69 -4.01
C MET A 13 -24.93 43.05 -2.61
N GLN A 14 -26.23 42.86 -2.31
CA GLN A 14 -26.82 43.27 -1.02
C GLN A 14 -27.03 42.13 0.01
N CYS A 15 -26.52 40.92 -0.23
CA CYS A 15 -26.59 39.80 0.73
C CYS A 15 -25.25 39.48 1.44
N SER A 16 -24.21 40.30 1.33
CA SER A 16 -22.89 40.00 1.91
C SER A 16 -22.31 41.05 2.86
N ASN A 17 -23.13 41.92 3.46
CA ASN A 17 -22.64 42.83 4.51
C ASN A 17 -23.71 43.11 5.59
N THR A 18 -23.59 42.43 6.73
CA THR A 18 -23.98 42.92 8.07
C THR A 18 -23.37 42.03 9.17
N GLY A 19 -22.16 42.40 9.64
CA GLY A 19 -21.57 42.14 10.97
C GLY A 19 -21.18 40.69 11.31
N ILE A 20 -20.08 40.37 12.01
CA ILE A 20 -19.31 41.10 13.02
C ILE A 20 -17.84 40.59 13.06
N ARG A 21 -16.93 41.55 13.31
CA ARG A 21 -15.46 41.57 13.56
C ARG A 21 -14.99 40.57 14.65
N HIS A 22 -13.74 40.12 14.87
CA HIS A 22 -12.31 40.42 14.59
C HIS A 22 -11.54 39.09 14.83
N GLY A 23 -10.32 38.81 14.37
CA GLY A 23 -9.32 39.53 13.58
C GLY A 23 -8.13 38.60 13.29
N VAL A 24 -7.59 38.66 12.07
CA VAL A 24 -6.28 38.10 11.72
C VAL A 24 -5.37 39.24 11.30
N ARG A 25 -4.20 39.25 11.91
CA ARG A 25 -3.13 40.22 11.81
C ARG A 25 -2.41 40.05 10.46
N SER A 26 -2.12 41.21 9.86
CA SER A 26 -1.36 41.43 8.63
C SER A 26 -0.03 40.67 8.57
N GLU A 27 0.24 39.98 7.45
CA GLU A 27 1.60 39.76 6.96
C GLU A 27 1.67 39.76 5.41
N ARG A 28 2.12 40.90 4.89
CA ARG A 28 3.15 41.07 3.85
C ARG A 28 2.93 40.39 2.48
N VAL A 29 2.08 41.03 1.66
CA VAL A 29 2.13 40.90 0.18
C VAL A 29 3.28 41.76 -0.33
N MET A 30 4.42 41.12 -0.67
CA MET A 30 5.42 41.69 -1.58
C MET A 30 5.51 40.77 -2.79
N GLY A 31 5.16 41.31 -3.96
CA GLY A 31 5.21 40.60 -5.24
C GLY A 31 4.39 41.23 -6.35
N ASN A 32 4.33 42.56 -6.43
CA ASN A 32 3.93 43.28 -7.63
C ASN A 32 4.96 42.98 -8.74
N CYS A 33 4.56 42.33 -9.83
CA CYS A 33 5.07 42.61 -11.19
C CYS A 33 4.51 41.73 -12.35
N TYR A 34 3.54 40.82 -12.13
CA TYR A 34 3.04 39.97 -13.24
C TYR A 34 1.63 40.29 -13.75
N TRP A 35 0.91 41.24 -13.16
CA TRP A 35 -0.49 41.52 -13.52
C TRP A 35 -0.69 42.61 -14.58
N ILE A 36 0.38 43.31 -14.99
CA ILE A 36 0.29 44.44 -15.93
C ILE A 36 0.78 44.06 -17.35
N ILE A 37 1.50 42.95 -17.52
CA ILE A 37 2.05 42.54 -18.82
C ILE A 37 1.04 41.76 -19.68
N CYS A 38 0.01 41.13 -19.08
CA CYS A 38 -1.01 40.41 -19.86
C CYS A 38 -2.06 41.30 -20.54
N GLY A 39 -2.20 42.57 -20.13
CA GLY A 39 -3.19 43.50 -20.70
C GLY A 39 -2.75 44.21 -21.99
N LEU A 40 -1.44 44.31 -22.25
CA LEU A 40 -0.89 45.13 -23.34
C LEU A 40 -0.63 44.35 -24.65
N VAL A 41 -0.88 43.04 -24.69
CA VAL A 41 -0.70 42.22 -25.92
C VAL A 41 -1.96 42.19 -26.80
N PHE A 42 -3.11 42.65 -26.29
CA PHE A 42 -4.42 42.45 -26.95
C PHE A 42 -4.99 43.66 -27.71
N SER A 43 -4.27 44.78 -27.84
CA SER A 43 -4.81 46.00 -28.48
C SER A 43 -4.43 46.23 -29.94
N SER A 44 -3.85 45.26 -30.66
CA SER A 44 -3.45 45.44 -32.06
C SER A 44 -3.90 44.29 -32.96
N LEU A 45 -5.21 44.09 -33.11
CA LEU A 45 -5.77 43.15 -34.09
C LEU A 45 -7.01 43.73 -34.77
N PHE A 46 -6.80 44.76 -35.60
CA PHE A 46 -7.75 45.10 -36.66
C PHE A 46 -6.97 45.49 -37.92
N ARG A 47 -6.83 44.54 -38.85
CA ARG A 47 -6.59 44.84 -40.27
C ARG A 47 -7.79 44.34 -41.08
N VAL A 48 -8.26 45.20 -41.98
CA VAL A 48 -9.35 44.95 -42.92
C VAL A 48 -8.78 44.18 -44.11
N TYR A 49 -9.44 43.10 -44.54
CA TYR A 49 -9.10 42.38 -45.76
C TYR A 49 -9.66 43.16 -46.97
N GLU A 50 -8.78 43.63 -47.85
CA GLU A 50 -9.11 44.00 -49.24
C GLU A 50 -8.90 42.79 -50.15
N ALA A 51 -9.58 42.76 -51.29
CA ALA A 51 -9.57 41.65 -52.25
C ALA A 51 -8.14 41.23 -52.68
N SER A 52 -7.97 39.93 -52.86
CA SER A 52 -6.72 39.26 -53.20
C SER A 52 -5.99 39.87 -54.41
N ALA A 53 -4.80 40.45 -54.20
CA ALA A 53 -4.03 41.16 -55.25
C ALA A 53 -3.71 40.31 -56.50
N GLY A 54 -3.61 38.98 -56.35
CA GLY A 54 -3.43 38.05 -57.47
C GLY A 54 -4.65 37.92 -58.38
N ASP A 55 -5.86 38.06 -57.85
CA ASP A 55 -7.10 37.92 -58.64
C ASP A 55 -7.33 39.11 -59.58
N SER A 56 -6.67 40.25 -59.30
CA SER A 56 -6.64 41.43 -60.16
C SER A 56 -5.53 41.41 -61.21
N ASP A 57 -4.65 40.41 -61.22
CA ASP A 57 -3.56 40.32 -62.21
C ASP A 57 -4.11 39.97 -63.61
N PRO A 58 -4.01 40.87 -64.61
CA PRO A 58 -4.56 40.65 -65.94
C PRO A 58 -3.86 39.50 -66.68
N LEU A 59 -2.60 39.20 -66.37
CA LEU A 59 -1.85 38.09 -66.99
C LEU A 59 -2.31 36.74 -66.44
N TYR A 60 -2.65 36.69 -65.14
CA TYR A 60 -3.27 35.49 -64.54
C TYR A 60 -4.64 35.20 -65.15
N ARG A 61 -5.48 36.22 -65.35
CA ARG A 61 -6.79 36.08 -66.01
C ARG A 61 -6.66 35.63 -67.46
N ALA A 62 -5.71 36.19 -68.20
CA ALA A 62 -5.41 35.76 -69.56
C ALA A 62 -4.94 34.30 -69.63
N CYS A 63 -4.09 33.86 -68.68
CA CYS A 63 -3.66 32.46 -68.59
C CYS A 63 -4.84 31.52 -68.35
N ILE A 64 -5.77 31.87 -67.45
CA ILE A 64 -6.97 31.06 -67.20
C ILE A 64 -7.84 31.01 -68.45
N GLU A 65 -8.13 32.14 -69.09
CA GLU A 65 -8.95 32.16 -70.32
C GLU A 65 -8.31 31.33 -71.45
N GLN A 66 -6.99 31.32 -71.55
CA GLN A 66 -6.27 30.48 -72.50
C GLN A 66 -6.38 29.00 -72.13
N CYS A 67 -6.08 28.64 -70.87
CA CYS A 67 -6.15 27.25 -70.41
C CYS A 67 -7.59 26.70 -70.46
N GLU A 68 -8.61 27.52 -70.19
CA GLU A 68 -10.02 27.12 -70.34
C GLU A 68 -10.41 26.90 -71.81
N LYS A 69 -9.69 27.50 -72.78
CA LYS A 69 -9.91 27.29 -74.22
C LYS A 69 -9.09 26.13 -74.80
N THR A 70 -7.88 25.89 -74.32
CA THR A 70 -6.93 24.93 -74.92
C THR A 70 -6.54 23.76 -74.02
N GLY A 71 -6.77 23.87 -72.70
CA GLY A 71 -6.38 22.92 -71.64
C GLY A 71 -4.89 22.64 -71.59
N CYS A 72 -4.11 23.59 -72.10
CA CYS A 72 -2.67 23.60 -72.03
C CYS A 72 -2.19 24.94 -71.48
N ILE A 73 -1.16 24.90 -70.64
CA ILE A 73 -0.42 26.08 -70.16
C ILE A 73 1.02 25.92 -70.63
N ALA A 74 1.48 26.86 -71.47
CA ALA A 74 2.75 26.77 -72.18
C ALA A 74 2.89 25.41 -72.91
N GLU A 75 3.88 24.59 -72.54
CA GLU A 75 4.13 23.26 -73.13
C GLU A 75 3.40 22.10 -72.40
N ARG A 76 2.69 22.36 -71.31
CA ARG A 76 2.00 21.33 -70.51
C ARG A 76 0.53 21.25 -70.89
N CYS A 77 0.11 20.13 -71.47
CA CYS A 77 -1.29 19.80 -71.75
C CYS A 77 -1.79 18.73 -70.78
N PHE A 78 -2.97 18.94 -70.19
CA PHE A 78 -3.56 18.01 -69.23
C PHE A 78 -4.41 16.95 -69.96
N SER A 79 -4.05 15.68 -69.86
CA SER A 79 -4.71 14.60 -70.61
C SER A 79 -6.18 14.37 -70.26
N HIS A 80 -6.62 14.83 -69.07
CA HIS A 80 -8.02 14.77 -68.65
C HIS A 80 -8.85 15.97 -69.15
N CYS A 81 -8.19 17.03 -69.60
CA CYS A 81 -8.78 18.15 -70.32
C CYS A 81 -8.92 17.78 -71.81
N LYS A 82 -10.00 17.08 -72.18
CA LYS A 82 -10.20 16.63 -73.59
C LYS A 82 -10.84 17.74 -74.45
N PHE A 83 -10.22 18.04 -75.60
CA PHE A 83 -10.75 18.96 -76.63
C PHE A 83 -11.14 18.22 -77.91
N SER A 84 -12.19 18.68 -78.59
CA SER A 84 -12.53 18.22 -79.94
C SER A 84 -11.57 18.82 -80.97
N PRO A 85 -11.02 18.05 -81.93
CA PRO A 85 -10.09 18.57 -82.94
C PRO A 85 -10.71 19.64 -83.88
N ASP A 86 -12.05 19.71 -83.95
CA ASP A 86 -12.74 20.40 -85.04
C ASP A 86 -13.42 21.73 -84.64
N GLY A 87 -13.07 22.29 -83.47
CA GLY A 87 -13.38 23.69 -83.13
C GLY A 87 -14.85 24.13 -83.16
N SER A 88 -15.81 23.21 -83.13
CA SER A 88 -17.25 23.51 -83.08
C SER A 88 -17.84 23.17 -81.71
N SER A 89 -18.56 24.14 -81.14
CA SER A 89 -19.18 24.08 -79.81
C SER A 89 -20.42 23.18 -79.81
N LEU A 90 -20.38 22.08 -79.06
CA LEU A 90 -21.58 21.38 -78.59
C LEU A 90 -22.01 22.02 -77.26
N ASP A 91 -23.28 22.39 -77.15
CA ASP A 91 -23.85 23.27 -76.11
C ASP A 91 -23.45 22.88 -74.67
N GLY A 92 -22.56 23.67 -74.08
CA GLY A 92 -22.13 23.62 -72.68
C GLY A 92 -20.62 23.81 -72.49
N PRO A 93 -20.15 24.48 -71.42
CA PRO A 93 -18.73 24.52 -71.10
C PRO A 93 -18.16 23.10 -70.98
N TRP A 94 -17.17 22.75 -71.79
CA TRP A 94 -16.68 21.37 -71.96
C TRP A 94 -16.17 20.73 -70.65
N TYR A 95 -15.67 21.52 -69.69
CA TYR A 95 -15.29 21.05 -68.35
C TYR A 95 -16.49 20.48 -67.56
N MET A 96 -17.72 20.85 -67.94
CA MET A 96 -18.96 20.23 -67.44
C MET A 96 -19.31 18.89 -68.11
N GLN A 97 -18.36 18.23 -68.79
CA GLN A 97 -18.51 16.88 -69.34
C GLN A 97 -17.67 15.80 -68.63
N GLU A 98 -16.83 16.18 -67.65
CA GLU A 98 -16.01 15.23 -66.88
C GLU A 98 -16.83 14.33 -65.92
N PRO A 99 -16.38 13.10 -65.59
CA PRO A 99 -17.04 12.27 -64.59
C PRO A 99 -17.32 13.00 -63.26
N LEU A 100 -18.53 12.82 -62.70
CA LEU A 100 -18.97 13.46 -61.45
C LEU A 100 -17.95 13.30 -60.30
N TYR A 101 -17.23 12.17 -60.23
CA TYR A 101 -16.24 11.93 -59.17
C TYR A 101 -14.97 12.80 -59.29
N LEU A 102 -14.57 13.22 -60.50
CA LEU A 102 -13.43 14.13 -60.70
C LEU A 102 -13.81 15.56 -60.31
N ARG A 103 -15.01 16.01 -60.70
CA ARG A 103 -15.57 17.29 -60.26
C ARG A 103 -15.78 17.35 -58.75
N TRP A 104 -16.24 16.25 -58.15
CA TRP A 104 -16.43 16.17 -56.70
C TRP A 104 -15.11 16.18 -55.92
N LYS A 105 -14.05 15.57 -56.47
CA LYS A 105 -12.67 15.66 -55.96
C LYS A 105 -11.98 16.98 -56.32
N GLN A 106 -12.63 17.85 -57.10
CA GLN A 106 -12.04 19.04 -57.72
C GLN A 106 -10.75 18.75 -58.51
N TRP A 107 -10.58 17.54 -59.04
CA TRP A 107 -9.51 17.19 -59.98
C TRP A 107 -10.02 17.36 -61.41
N ASP A 108 -10.70 18.49 -61.63
CA ASP A 108 -11.22 18.87 -62.92
C ASP A 108 -10.26 19.83 -63.60
N CYS A 109 -10.41 19.95 -64.92
CA CYS A 109 -9.53 20.79 -65.69
C CYS A 109 -9.49 22.25 -65.18
N GLN A 110 -10.63 22.76 -64.71
CA GLN A 110 -10.73 24.15 -64.26
C GLN A 110 -9.82 24.43 -63.06
N ASN A 111 -9.75 23.52 -62.09
CA ASN A 111 -8.89 23.71 -60.92
C ASN A 111 -7.40 23.49 -61.25
N ASP A 112 -7.07 22.56 -62.15
CA ASP A 112 -5.69 22.35 -62.61
C ASP A 112 -5.18 23.53 -63.45
N CYS A 113 -6.02 24.10 -64.31
CA CYS A 113 -5.74 25.34 -65.04
C CYS A 113 -5.46 26.50 -64.08
N ARG A 114 -6.33 26.73 -63.09
CA ARG A 114 -6.14 27.80 -62.09
C ARG A 114 -4.84 27.61 -61.31
N TYR A 115 -4.57 26.41 -60.83
CA TYR A 115 -3.38 26.10 -60.07
C TYR A 115 -2.10 26.34 -60.89
N HIS A 116 -2.02 25.78 -62.09
CA HIS A 116 -0.82 25.90 -62.91
C HIS A 116 -0.61 27.32 -63.45
N CYS A 117 -1.67 28.10 -63.68
CA CYS A 117 -1.57 29.52 -63.99
C CYS A 117 -1.05 30.34 -62.80
N ILE A 118 -1.47 30.02 -61.56
CA ILE A 118 -0.90 30.64 -60.35
C ILE A 118 0.59 30.31 -60.26
N VAL A 119 0.98 29.05 -60.46
CA VAL A 119 2.38 28.61 -60.35
C VAL A 119 3.28 29.28 -61.38
N GLU A 120 2.86 29.36 -62.65
CA GLU A 120 3.67 30.01 -63.69
C GLU A 120 3.79 31.51 -63.44
N ARG A 121 2.70 32.14 -62.99
CA ARG A 121 2.71 33.58 -62.68
C ARG A 121 3.61 33.90 -61.49
N GLU A 122 3.57 33.09 -60.44
CA GLU A 122 4.43 33.24 -59.27
C GLU A 122 5.90 32.98 -59.59
N LYS A 123 6.20 32.09 -60.55
CA LYS A 123 7.55 31.90 -61.08
C LYS A 123 8.06 33.15 -61.79
N GLU A 124 7.27 33.76 -62.66
CA GLU A 124 7.61 35.04 -63.31
C GLU A 124 7.80 36.17 -62.29
N ARG A 125 6.94 36.25 -61.27
CA ARG A 125 7.04 37.24 -60.18
C ARG A 125 8.33 37.05 -59.37
N ALA A 126 8.71 35.80 -59.10
CA ALA A 126 9.95 35.47 -58.41
C ALA A 126 11.19 35.84 -59.24
N GLU A 127 11.18 35.63 -60.56
CA GLU A 127 12.24 36.07 -61.49
C GLU A 127 12.42 37.60 -61.48
N LEU A 128 11.34 38.35 -61.26
CA LEU A 128 11.34 39.81 -61.11
C LEU A 128 11.66 40.30 -59.68
N GLY A 129 12.00 39.40 -58.75
CA GLY A 129 12.30 39.74 -57.36
C GLY A 129 11.10 40.17 -56.52
N LEU A 130 9.87 39.93 -56.99
CA LEU A 130 8.63 40.24 -56.28
C LEU A 130 8.25 39.09 -55.35
N GLY A 131 7.71 39.41 -54.16
CA GLY A 131 7.17 38.42 -53.23
C GLY A 131 5.84 37.82 -53.71
N PRO A 132 5.46 36.65 -53.15
CA PRO A 132 4.21 35.99 -53.52
C PRO A 132 2.99 36.82 -53.13
N VAL A 133 1.90 36.66 -53.88
CA VAL A 133 0.60 37.28 -53.56
C VAL A 133 -0.48 36.22 -53.37
N LYS A 134 -1.57 36.60 -52.70
CA LYS A 134 -2.72 35.73 -52.57
C LYS A 134 -3.52 35.69 -53.87
N TYR A 135 -4.07 34.52 -54.21
CA TYR A 135 -5.07 34.29 -55.24
C TYR A 135 -6.29 33.65 -54.58
N HIS A 136 -7.48 34.19 -54.80
CA HIS A 136 -8.71 33.79 -54.11
C HIS A 136 -8.54 33.69 -52.58
N ASP A 137 -7.88 34.69 -51.99
CA ASP A 137 -7.54 34.81 -50.57
C ASP A 137 -6.59 33.72 -50.02
N LYS A 138 -5.96 32.93 -50.90
CA LYS A 138 -5.01 31.86 -50.57
C LYS A 138 -3.60 32.12 -51.05
N TRP A 139 -2.63 31.64 -50.29
CA TRP A 139 -1.25 31.62 -50.74
C TRP A 139 -0.98 30.51 -51.78
N PRO A 140 -0.03 30.71 -52.70
CA PRO A 140 0.34 29.71 -53.69
C PRO A 140 1.16 28.57 -53.02
N PHE A 141 0.54 27.41 -52.83
CA PHE A 141 1.20 26.20 -52.31
C PHE A 141 1.66 25.28 -53.43
N ARG A 142 2.65 24.41 -53.16
CA ARG A 142 3.01 23.32 -54.07
C ARG A 142 2.18 22.08 -53.75
N HIS A 143 1.33 21.66 -54.69
CA HIS A 143 0.58 20.42 -54.57
C HIS A 143 1.49 19.19 -54.65
N PHE A 144 1.26 18.20 -53.78
CA PHE A 144 1.99 16.92 -53.76
C PHE A 144 1.00 15.76 -53.78
N TYR A 145 1.05 14.89 -54.80
CA TYR A 145 0.08 13.81 -55.03
C TYR A 145 -1.41 14.22 -54.89
N GLY A 146 -1.75 15.44 -55.32
CA GLY A 146 -3.12 15.97 -55.27
C GLY A 146 -3.55 16.63 -53.94
N PHE A 147 -2.71 16.61 -52.90
CA PHE A 147 -2.95 17.34 -51.65
C PHE A 147 -2.57 18.83 -51.79
N GLN A 148 -3.46 19.71 -51.34
CA GLN A 148 -3.27 21.16 -51.41
C GLN A 148 -2.25 21.68 -50.38
N GLU A 149 -2.35 21.24 -49.12
CA GLU A 149 -1.46 21.65 -48.03
C GLU A 149 -0.91 20.42 -47.27
N PRO A 150 0.07 19.69 -47.82
CA PRO A 150 0.47 18.37 -47.30
C PRO A 150 0.97 18.42 -45.85
N ILE A 151 1.62 19.51 -45.44
CA ILE A 151 2.14 19.68 -44.07
C ILE A 151 1.01 20.01 -43.08
N SER A 152 0.06 20.88 -43.47
CA SER A 152 -1.15 21.16 -42.68
C SER A 152 -1.98 19.90 -42.47
N VAL A 153 -2.12 19.05 -43.49
CA VAL A 153 -2.78 17.73 -43.40
C VAL A 153 -2.05 16.84 -42.39
N ALA A 154 -0.73 16.70 -42.49
CA ALA A 154 0.06 15.84 -41.60
C ALA A 154 -0.09 16.25 -40.13
N PHE A 155 0.04 17.54 -39.81
CA PHE A 155 -0.11 18.02 -38.43
C PHE A 155 -1.57 17.96 -37.93
N SER A 156 -2.56 18.14 -38.80
CA SER A 156 -3.98 17.97 -38.45
C SER A 156 -4.30 16.50 -38.10
N VAL A 157 -3.76 15.55 -38.87
CA VAL A 157 -3.86 14.11 -38.58
C VAL A 157 -3.14 13.76 -37.28
N LEU A 158 -1.95 14.32 -37.04
CA LEU A 158 -1.22 14.12 -35.78
C LEU A 158 -2.04 14.61 -34.58
N ASN A 159 -2.63 15.81 -34.67
CA ASN A 159 -3.54 16.33 -33.64
C ASN A 159 -4.75 15.42 -33.41
N LEU A 160 -5.37 14.91 -34.48
CA LEU A 160 -6.46 13.94 -34.39
C LEU A 160 -6.06 12.70 -33.59
N VAL A 161 -4.90 12.11 -33.91
CA VAL A 161 -4.34 10.95 -33.20
C VAL A 161 -4.10 11.28 -31.73
N MET A 162 -3.55 12.47 -31.43
CA MET A 162 -3.30 12.90 -30.04
C MET A 162 -4.59 13.08 -29.24
N HIS A 163 -5.63 13.70 -29.82
CA HIS A 163 -6.94 13.81 -29.19
C HIS A 163 -7.59 12.46 -28.95
N TYR A 164 -7.56 11.55 -29.94
CA TYR A 164 -8.12 10.21 -29.81
C TYR A 164 -7.40 9.37 -28.75
N HIS A 165 -6.06 9.38 -28.74
CA HIS A 165 -5.25 8.67 -27.75
C HIS A 165 -5.46 9.23 -26.34
N GLY A 166 -5.48 10.55 -26.18
CA GLY A 166 -5.76 11.21 -24.91
C GLY A 166 -7.14 10.86 -24.36
N TRP A 167 -8.17 10.94 -25.21
CA TRP A 167 -9.55 10.59 -24.88
C TRP A 167 -9.70 9.12 -24.46
N ARG A 168 -9.14 8.17 -25.23
CA ARG A 168 -9.16 6.75 -24.86
C ARG A 168 -8.39 6.46 -23.56
N SER A 169 -7.25 7.11 -23.36
CA SER A 169 -6.45 6.98 -22.13
C SER A 169 -7.20 7.48 -20.89
N PHE A 170 -7.96 8.57 -21.02
CA PHE A 170 -8.80 9.09 -19.94
C PHE A 170 -9.91 8.12 -19.54
N PHE A 171 -10.60 7.51 -20.51
CA PHE A 171 -11.65 6.51 -20.22
C PHE A 171 -11.09 5.23 -19.60
N SER A 172 -9.93 4.75 -20.07
CA SER A 172 -9.24 3.62 -19.45
C SER A 172 -8.85 3.91 -17.99
N LEU A 173 -8.41 5.13 -17.67
CA LEU A 173 -8.14 5.54 -16.29
C LEU A 173 -9.42 5.49 -15.43
N LEU A 174 -10.52 6.06 -15.92
CA LEU A 174 -11.78 6.14 -15.17
C LEU A 174 -12.40 4.78 -14.85
N TYR A 175 -12.35 3.83 -15.79
CA TYR A 175 -13.03 2.54 -15.65
C TYR A 175 -12.13 1.38 -15.20
N SER A 176 -10.82 1.47 -15.42
CA SER A 176 -9.90 0.35 -15.13
C SER A 176 -8.91 0.62 -14.00
N LYS A 177 -8.70 1.89 -13.61
CA LYS A 177 -7.68 2.26 -12.61
C LYS A 177 -8.23 3.03 -11.41
N LEU A 178 -9.33 3.77 -11.59
CA LEU A 178 -9.99 4.49 -10.51
C LEU A 178 -11.16 3.69 -9.96
N PRO A 179 -11.48 3.83 -8.66
CA PRO A 179 -12.62 3.16 -8.05
C PRO A 179 -13.93 3.64 -8.69
N LEU A 180 -14.87 2.71 -8.87
CA LEU A 180 -16.18 2.95 -9.45
C LEU A 180 -17.28 2.94 -8.37
N LYS A 181 -18.38 3.63 -8.62
CA LYS A 181 -19.61 3.51 -7.84
C LYS A 181 -20.30 2.18 -8.13
N ARG A 182 -21.30 1.84 -7.30
CA ARG A 182 -22.08 0.59 -7.40
C ARG A 182 -22.81 0.38 -8.74
N ASP A 183 -23.23 1.46 -9.39
CA ASP A 183 -23.84 1.46 -10.72
C ASP A 183 -22.80 1.35 -11.85
N LYS A 184 -21.54 1.06 -11.51
CA LYS A 184 -20.37 1.07 -12.40
C LYS A 184 -20.04 2.45 -12.97
N SER A 185 -20.60 3.54 -12.42
CA SER A 185 -20.24 4.90 -12.85
C SER A 185 -19.01 5.45 -12.11
N PRO A 186 -18.18 6.30 -12.74
CA PRO A 186 -17.03 6.90 -12.05
C PRO A 186 -17.42 7.94 -10.98
N PHE A 187 -16.59 8.10 -9.93
CA PHE A 187 -16.74 9.18 -8.93
C PHE A 187 -16.47 10.60 -9.50
N TYR A 188 -15.93 10.68 -10.70
CA TYR A 188 -15.61 11.95 -11.37
C TYR A 188 -16.84 12.54 -12.08
N GLY A 189 -17.47 13.55 -11.45
CA GLY A 189 -18.74 14.16 -11.89
C GLY A 189 -18.70 14.96 -13.21
N TYR A 190 -17.55 15.06 -13.88
CA TYR A 190 -17.38 15.76 -15.16
C TYR A 190 -17.13 14.82 -16.35
N MET A 191 -17.22 13.49 -16.17
CA MET A 191 -16.99 12.49 -17.22
C MET A 191 -17.77 12.80 -18.52
N GLY A 192 -19.08 13.05 -18.39
CA GLY A 192 -19.93 13.32 -19.55
C GLY A 192 -19.50 14.56 -20.35
N LEU A 193 -18.96 15.57 -19.67
CA LEU A 193 -18.49 16.79 -20.33
C LEU A 193 -17.24 16.53 -21.17
N TRP A 194 -16.26 15.81 -20.61
CA TRP A 194 -15.04 15.47 -21.32
C TRP A 194 -15.27 14.48 -22.46
N ASN A 195 -16.31 13.66 -22.38
CA ASN A 195 -16.72 12.78 -23.48
C ASN A 195 -17.13 13.58 -24.73
N ILE A 196 -17.99 14.57 -24.55
CA ILE A 196 -18.46 15.45 -25.63
C ILE A 196 -17.29 16.27 -26.18
N TYR A 197 -16.42 16.77 -25.31
CA TYR A 197 -15.20 17.48 -25.73
C TYR A 197 -14.31 16.59 -26.63
N GLY A 198 -14.08 15.33 -26.24
CA GLY A 198 -13.30 14.37 -27.02
C GLY A 198 -13.88 14.14 -28.42
N LEU A 199 -15.20 13.90 -28.51
CA LEU A 199 -15.91 13.72 -29.78
C LEU A 199 -15.83 14.95 -30.68
N LEU A 200 -16.08 16.14 -30.15
CA LEU A 200 -16.02 17.39 -30.91
C LEU A 200 -14.58 17.71 -31.37
N SER A 201 -13.58 17.39 -30.55
CA SER A 201 -12.16 17.61 -30.89
C SER A 201 -11.73 16.72 -32.06
N VAL A 202 -12.07 15.43 -32.01
CA VAL A 202 -11.77 14.49 -33.11
C VAL A 202 -12.50 14.89 -34.39
N ASN A 203 -13.77 15.29 -34.31
CA ASN A 203 -14.54 15.75 -35.46
C ASN A 203 -13.95 17.03 -36.09
N SER A 204 -13.53 18.00 -35.27
CA SER A 204 -12.91 19.23 -35.77
C SER A 204 -11.55 18.99 -36.43
N CYS A 205 -10.68 18.17 -35.82
CA CYS A 205 -9.39 17.81 -36.43
C CYS A 205 -9.56 17.00 -37.73
N PHE A 206 -10.61 16.14 -37.81
CA PHE A 206 -10.93 15.38 -39.01
C PHE A 206 -11.30 16.30 -40.17
N TRP A 207 -12.25 17.22 -39.97
CA TRP A 207 -12.65 18.15 -41.03
C TRP A 207 -11.55 19.14 -41.41
N SER A 208 -10.66 19.50 -40.48
CA SER A 208 -9.48 20.30 -40.78
C SER A 208 -8.49 19.54 -41.68
N ALA A 209 -8.20 18.27 -41.39
CA ALA A 209 -7.37 17.44 -42.25
C ALA A 209 -7.98 17.26 -43.66
N VAL A 210 -9.31 17.09 -43.74
CA VAL A 210 -10.04 16.98 -45.02
C VAL A 210 -9.98 18.29 -45.80
N LEU A 211 -10.18 19.45 -45.15
CA LEU A 211 -10.11 20.75 -45.82
C LEU A 211 -8.72 21.01 -46.41
N HIS A 212 -7.66 20.77 -45.62
CA HIS A 212 -6.27 20.97 -46.03
C HIS A 212 -5.83 20.00 -47.13
N SER A 213 -6.53 18.87 -47.25
CA SER A 213 -6.32 17.95 -48.38
C SER A 213 -6.88 18.52 -49.68
N ARG A 214 -8.10 19.06 -49.64
CA ARG A 214 -8.74 19.74 -50.77
C ARG A 214 -9.83 20.69 -50.29
N ASP A 215 -9.74 21.93 -50.74
CA ASP A 215 -10.70 22.96 -50.36
C ASP A 215 -11.92 23.02 -51.28
N ALA A 216 -13.02 22.46 -50.79
CA ALA A 216 -14.34 22.57 -51.39
C ALA A 216 -15.27 23.37 -50.47
N ASN A 217 -16.29 24.02 -51.05
CA ASN A 217 -17.29 24.78 -50.29
C ASN A 217 -17.92 23.93 -49.17
N LEU A 218 -18.16 22.64 -49.42
CA LEU A 218 -18.69 21.71 -48.42
C LEU A 218 -17.68 21.45 -47.28
N THR A 219 -16.42 21.15 -47.60
CA THR A 219 -15.39 20.85 -46.59
C THR A 219 -15.08 22.09 -45.75
N ARG A 220 -15.14 23.28 -46.35
CA ARG A 220 -14.98 24.57 -45.66
C ARG A 220 -16.12 24.86 -44.69
N ASN A 221 -17.37 24.61 -45.10
CA ASN A 221 -18.53 24.74 -44.22
C ASN A 221 -18.45 23.80 -43.00
N LEU A 222 -18.03 22.57 -43.23
CA LEU A 222 -17.92 21.55 -42.19
C LEU A 222 -16.74 21.80 -41.23
N GLU A 223 -15.59 22.26 -41.72
CA GLU A 223 -14.48 22.69 -40.85
C GLU A 223 -14.88 23.90 -40.00
N CYS A 224 -15.46 24.95 -40.60
CA CYS A 224 -15.89 26.12 -39.86
C CYS A 224 -16.95 25.77 -38.79
N SER A 225 -17.95 24.96 -39.16
CA SER A 225 -19.00 24.53 -38.23
C SER A 225 -18.46 23.68 -37.08
N SER A 226 -17.57 22.72 -37.38
CA SER A 226 -16.95 21.85 -36.36
C SER A 226 -16.00 22.61 -35.44
N GLY A 227 -15.26 23.59 -35.96
CA GLY A 227 -14.40 24.49 -35.17
C GLY A 227 -15.21 25.36 -34.19
N VAL A 228 -16.30 25.97 -34.66
CA VAL A 228 -17.20 26.76 -33.79
C VAL A 228 -17.82 25.90 -32.70
N ALA A 229 -18.25 24.68 -33.04
CA ALA A 229 -18.80 23.73 -32.07
C ALA A 229 -17.77 23.34 -31.00
N LEU A 230 -16.52 23.07 -31.39
CA LEU A 230 -15.44 22.72 -30.47
C LEU A 230 -15.09 23.89 -29.52
N PHE A 231 -14.79 25.08 -30.07
CA PHE A 231 -14.39 26.22 -29.24
C PHE A 231 -15.53 26.70 -28.33
N GLY A 232 -16.77 26.66 -28.84
CA GLY A 232 -17.95 26.98 -28.06
C GLY A 232 -18.18 26.03 -26.90
N TYR A 233 -18.09 24.72 -27.16
CA TYR A 233 -18.21 23.71 -26.11
C TYR A 233 -17.06 23.77 -25.10
N SER A 234 -15.84 24.00 -25.57
CA SER A 234 -14.65 24.15 -24.72
C SER A 234 -14.78 25.34 -23.75
N LEU A 235 -15.37 26.46 -24.19
CA LEU A 235 -15.68 27.60 -23.32
C LEU A 235 -16.74 27.25 -22.25
N ILE A 236 -17.82 26.55 -22.61
CA ILE A 236 -18.83 26.06 -21.65
C ILE A 236 -18.16 25.18 -20.58
N LEU A 237 -17.34 24.23 -21.03
CA LEU A 237 -16.62 23.31 -20.16
C LEU A 237 -15.68 24.07 -19.22
N ALA A 238 -14.92 25.04 -19.74
CA ALA A 238 -14.00 25.87 -18.95
C ALA A 238 -14.71 26.58 -17.81
N ILE A 239 -15.88 27.17 -18.06
CA ILE A 239 -16.68 27.87 -17.04
C ILE A 239 -17.22 26.86 -16.01
N ILE A 240 -17.90 25.80 -16.46
CA ILE A 240 -18.50 24.81 -15.56
C ILE A 240 -17.44 24.19 -14.63
N ARG A 241 -16.29 23.80 -15.19
CA ARG A 241 -15.22 23.18 -14.42
C ARG A 241 -14.49 24.18 -13.52
N SER A 242 -14.19 25.40 -13.99
CA SER A 242 -13.42 26.38 -13.20
C SER A 242 -14.21 26.92 -12.01
N PHE A 243 -15.52 27.12 -12.16
CA PHE A 243 -16.41 27.57 -11.08
C PHE A 243 -16.98 26.42 -10.23
N ASN A 244 -16.61 25.17 -10.52
CA ASN A 244 -17.05 23.98 -9.79
C ASN A 244 -18.59 23.86 -9.69
N LEU A 245 -19.30 24.15 -10.80
CA LEU A 245 -20.76 24.10 -10.86
C LEU A 245 -21.22 22.64 -10.90
N ASN A 246 -21.78 22.18 -9.78
CA ASN A 246 -22.21 20.80 -9.58
C ASN A 246 -23.74 20.63 -9.58
N ASP A 247 -24.48 21.71 -9.40
CA ASP A 247 -25.93 21.72 -9.51
C ASP A 247 -26.37 21.81 -10.98
N ASP A 248 -27.44 21.09 -11.32
CA ASP A 248 -27.93 21.01 -12.69
C ASP A 248 -28.46 22.35 -13.20
N ALA A 249 -29.06 23.15 -12.32
CA ALA A 249 -29.57 24.48 -12.65
C ALA A 249 -28.45 25.43 -13.10
N GLY A 250 -27.36 25.51 -12.34
CA GLY A 250 -26.18 26.33 -12.65
C GLY A 250 -25.49 25.90 -13.94
N ARG A 251 -25.42 24.58 -14.20
CA ARG A 251 -24.89 24.05 -15.48
C ARG A 251 -25.75 24.48 -16.67
N VAL A 252 -27.07 24.40 -16.55
CA VAL A 252 -28.00 24.81 -17.62
C VAL A 252 -27.95 26.32 -17.84
N MET A 253 -27.90 27.12 -16.77
CA MET A 253 -27.82 28.59 -16.86
C MET A 253 -26.60 29.07 -17.63
N VAL A 254 -25.46 28.37 -17.51
CA VAL A 254 -24.23 28.69 -18.25
C VAL A 254 -24.25 28.09 -19.66
N ALA A 255 -24.66 26.83 -19.81
CA ALA A 255 -24.56 26.13 -21.09
C ALA A 255 -25.59 26.62 -22.12
N ALA A 256 -26.85 26.88 -21.73
CA ALA A 256 -27.93 27.18 -22.67
C ALA A 256 -27.68 28.45 -23.50
N PRO A 257 -27.26 29.60 -22.93
CA PRO A 257 -26.98 30.81 -23.71
C PRO A 257 -25.81 30.63 -24.68
N LEU A 258 -24.76 29.92 -24.26
CA LEU A 258 -23.58 29.66 -25.10
C LEU A 258 -23.89 28.67 -26.23
N ILE A 259 -24.68 27.62 -25.96
CA ILE A 259 -25.17 26.69 -26.99
C ILE A 259 -26.01 27.44 -28.02
N ALA A 260 -26.94 28.30 -27.57
CA ALA A 260 -27.76 29.12 -28.45
C ALA A 260 -26.89 30.00 -29.36
N PHE A 261 -25.91 30.72 -28.78
CA PHE A 261 -24.96 31.54 -29.52
C PHE A 261 -24.19 30.72 -30.57
N THR A 262 -23.61 29.58 -30.18
CA THR A 262 -22.83 28.73 -31.10
C THR A 262 -23.69 28.18 -32.23
N THR A 263 -24.92 27.77 -31.92
CA THR A 263 -25.84 27.18 -32.90
C THR A 263 -26.31 28.24 -33.89
N THR A 264 -26.66 29.43 -33.41
CA THR A 264 -27.03 30.57 -34.27
C THR A 264 -25.88 30.97 -35.18
N HIS A 265 -24.63 30.96 -34.69
CA HIS A 265 -23.48 31.27 -35.51
C HIS A 265 -23.21 30.20 -36.59
N ILE A 266 -23.34 28.91 -36.25
CA ILE A 266 -23.24 27.82 -37.23
C ILE A 266 -24.33 27.92 -38.31
N LEU A 267 -25.58 28.24 -37.92
CA LEU A 267 -26.67 28.45 -38.86
C LEU A 267 -26.43 29.66 -39.78
N TYR A 268 -25.87 30.74 -39.23
CA TYR A 268 -25.49 31.92 -40.01
C TYR A 268 -24.45 31.58 -41.10
N LEU A 269 -23.41 30.81 -40.75
CA LEU A 269 -22.36 30.42 -41.68
C LEU A 269 -22.87 29.51 -42.81
N ASN A 270 -23.78 28.57 -42.50
CA ASN A 270 -24.27 27.60 -43.47
C ASN A 270 -25.42 28.12 -44.34
N ASN A 271 -26.31 28.96 -43.81
CA ASN A 271 -27.56 29.33 -44.49
C ASN A 271 -27.59 30.76 -45.03
N TYR A 272 -26.71 31.66 -44.57
CA TYR A 272 -26.78 33.09 -44.91
C TYR A 272 -25.58 33.56 -45.72
N LYS A 273 -24.39 33.62 -45.11
CA LYS A 273 -23.16 34.06 -45.79
C LYS A 273 -21.96 33.42 -45.12
N ILE A 274 -21.16 32.70 -45.90
CA ILE A 274 -19.88 32.16 -45.44
C ILE A 274 -18.83 33.30 -45.38
N ASP A 275 -18.74 33.97 -44.23
CA ASP A 275 -17.74 35.01 -43.97
C ASP A 275 -16.64 34.45 -43.07
N TYR A 276 -15.55 34.02 -43.70
CA TYR A 276 -14.41 33.41 -43.01
C TYR A 276 -13.71 34.38 -42.04
N GLY A 277 -13.65 35.66 -42.40
CA GLY A 277 -13.08 36.71 -41.56
C GLY A 277 -13.91 36.91 -40.28
N TRP A 278 -15.23 36.89 -40.40
CA TRP A 278 -16.13 36.96 -39.24
C TRP A 278 -16.05 35.71 -38.36
N ASN A 279 -16.04 34.50 -38.94
CA ASN A 279 -15.86 33.24 -38.20
C ASN A 279 -14.57 33.23 -37.39
N ASN A 280 -13.46 33.65 -38.00
CA ASN A 280 -12.17 33.72 -37.32
C ASN A 280 -12.18 34.67 -36.12
N LYS A 281 -12.85 35.83 -36.22
CA LYS A 281 -13.01 36.76 -35.10
C LYS A 281 -13.80 36.13 -33.95
N VAL A 282 -14.94 35.52 -34.25
CA VAL A 282 -15.78 34.86 -33.24
C VAL A 282 -15.01 33.74 -32.53
N CYS A 283 -14.36 32.84 -33.28
CA CYS A 283 -13.55 31.77 -32.70
C CYS A 283 -12.40 32.31 -31.84
N THR A 284 -11.72 33.37 -32.29
CA THR A 284 -10.62 34.01 -31.55
C THR A 284 -11.10 34.57 -30.21
N ILE A 285 -12.25 35.24 -30.18
CA ILE A 285 -12.83 35.77 -28.94
C ILE A 285 -13.17 34.64 -27.96
N MET A 286 -13.75 33.53 -28.43
CA MET A 286 -14.06 32.37 -27.58
C MET A 286 -12.79 31.73 -27.01
N ILE A 287 -11.73 31.63 -27.82
CA ILE A 287 -10.42 31.11 -27.38
C ILE A 287 -9.79 32.01 -26.31
N ILE A 288 -9.86 33.33 -26.46
CA ILE A 288 -9.34 34.27 -25.46
C ILE A 288 -10.12 34.12 -24.15
N ALA A 289 -11.46 34.06 -24.22
CA ALA A 289 -12.30 33.91 -23.04
C ALA A 289 -12.01 32.61 -22.25
N GLN A 290 -11.83 31.48 -22.95
CA GLN A 290 -11.48 30.21 -22.27
C GLN A 290 -10.08 30.25 -21.64
N LEU A 291 -9.07 30.84 -22.32
CA LEU A 291 -7.70 30.89 -21.81
C LEU A 291 -7.62 31.78 -20.57
N LEU A 292 -8.36 32.89 -20.54
CA LEU A 292 -8.51 33.74 -19.37
C LEU A 292 -9.19 33.02 -18.21
N THR A 293 -10.23 32.24 -18.49
CA THR A 293 -10.93 31.46 -17.45
C THR A 293 -9.97 30.45 -16.80
N TRP A 294 -9.19 29.73 -17.61
CA TRP A 294 -8.20 28.77 -17.11
C TRP A 294 -7.01 29.43 -16.41
N SER A 295 -6.57 30.61 -16.85
CA SER A 295 -5.47 31.34 -16.20
C SER A 295 -5.87 31.82 -14.80
N ILE A 296 -7.08 32.36 -14.65
CA ILE A 296 -7.65 32.77 -13.36
C ILE A 296 -7.74 31.55 -12.43
N TRP A 297 -8.27 30.43 -12.92
CA TRP A 297 -8.36 29.21 -12.13
C TRP A 297 -6.99 28.66 -11.71
N ALA A 298 -6.00 28.66 -12.60
CA ALA A 298 -4.64 28.22 -12.30
C ALA A 298 -3.93 29.11 -11.27
N GLY A 299 -4.24 30.41 -11.26
CA GLY A 299 -3.72 31.38 -10.29
C GLY A 299 -4.34 31.26 -8.91
N LEU A 300 -5.65 30.99 -8.83
CA LEU A 300 -6.39 30.92 -7.57
C LEU A 300 -6.31 29.55 -6.88
N THR A 301 -6.14 28.46 -7.63
CA THR A 301 -6.18 27.10 -7.07
C THR A 301 -4.80 26.53 -6.71
N LYS A 302 -4.77 25.69 -5.67
CA LYS A 302 -3.58 24.91 -5.25
C LYS A 302 -3.53 23.51 -5.90
N HIS A 303 -4.04 23.36 -7.13
CA HIS A 303 -4.05 22.06 -7.79
C HIS A 303 -2.61 21.58 -8.10
N PRO A 304 -2.22 20.32 -7.80
CA PRO A 304 -0.84 19.85 -7.94
C PRO A 304 -0.33 19.94 -9.40
N SER A 305 -1.20 19.67 -10.38
CA SER A 305 -0.86 19.73 -11.81
C SER A 305 -1.13 21.09 -12.47
N ARG A 306 -1.25 22.19 -11.69
CA ARG A 306 -1.52 23.54 -12.26
C ARG A 306 -0.42 24.03 -13.22
N TRP A 307 0.81 23.53 -13.09
CA TRP A 307 1.91 23.88 -14.00
C TRP A 307 1.64 23.40 -15.44
N LYS A 308 1.02 22.22 -15.62
CA LYS A 308 0.61 21.69 -16.93
C LYS A 308 -0.41 22.63 -17.58
N LEU A 309 -1.34 23.14 -16.77
CA LEU A 309 -2.34 24.10 -17.21
C LEU A 309 -1.72 25.44 -17.62
N TRP A 310 -0.74 25.95 -16.87
CA TRP A 310 0.01 27.15 -17.25
C TRP A 310 0.72 27.00 -18.59
N ILE A 311 1.33 25.84 -18.87
CA ILE A 311 1.94 25.56 -20.18
C ILE A 311 0.89 25.59 -21.28
N VAL A 312 -0.29 24.99 -21.07
CA VAL A 312 -1.39 25.02 -22.04
C VAL A 312 -1.93 26.44 -22.26
N VAL A 313 -2.05 27.25 -21.21
CA VAL A 313 -2.53 28.63 -21.31
C VAL A 313 -1.54 29.51 -22.06
N VAL A 314 -0.26 29.50 -21.68
CA VAL A 314 0.79 30.32 -22.31
C VAL A 314 1.04 29.84 -23.74
N GLY A 315 1.19 28.52 -23.93
CA GLY A 315 1.37 27.91 -25.25
C GLY A 315 0.18 28.15 -26.17
N GLY A 316 -1.05 28.06 -25.66
CA GLY A 316 -2.27 28.37 -26.41
C GLY A 316 -2.36 29.85 -26.82
N GLY A 317 -1.93 30.77 -25.96
CA GLY A 317 -1.82 32.19 -26.29
C GLY A 317 -0.76 32.47 -27.37
N LEU A 318 0.40 31.82 -27.30
CA LEU A 318 1.45 31.92 -28.33
C LEU A 318 1.01 31.34 -29.66
N ALA A 319 0.37 30.17 -29.62
CA ALA A 319 -0.22 29.57 -30.80
C ALA A 319 -1.24 30.54 -31.42
N LEU A 320 -2.10 31.20 -30.62
CA LEU A 320 -3.16 32.07 -31.14
C LEU A 320 -2.57 33.23 -31.98
N ARG A 321 -1.37 33.69 -31.61
CA ARG A 321 -0.63 34.69 -32.37
C ARG A 321 -0.22 34.17 -33.76
N LEU A 322 0.19 32.90 -33.88
CA LEU A 322 0.49 32.27 -35.17
C LEU A 322 -0.73 32.26 -36.09
N LYS A 323 -1.93 32.01 -35.55
CA LYS A 323 -3.19 32.05 -36.32
C LYS A 323 -3.47 33.42 -36.95
N THR A 324 -2.95 34.51 -36.37
CA THR A 324 -3.17 35.89 -36.83
C THR A 324 -2.08 36.45 -37.76
N LEU A 325 -0.94 35.77 -37.88
CA LEU A 325 0.22 36.31 -38.62
C LEU A 325 0.14 36.12 -40.15
N ASP A 326 -0.65 35.16 -40.64
CA ASP A 326 -1.05 34.96 -42.06
C ASP A 326 0.07 35.21 -43.10
N PHE A 327 1.29 34.72 -42.83
CA PHE A 327 2.49 34.93 -43.65
C PHE A 327 2.57 33.93 -44.83
N PRO A 328 3.25 34.28 -45.95
CA PRO A 328 3.35 33.42 -47.13
C PRO A 328 4.14 32.12 -46.88
N PRO A 329 3.84 31.03 -47.61
CA PRO A 329 4.43 29.73 -47.35
C PRO A 329 5.93 29.71 -47.64
N TYR A 330 6.71 29.29 -46.64
CA TYR A 330 8.13 29.04 -46.79
C TYR A 330 8.36 27.86 -47.73
N GLN A 331 9.15 28.08 -48.78
CA GLN A 331 9.41 27.12 -49.87
C GLN A 331 8.13 26.56 -50.56
N GLY A 332 7.00 27.26 -50.43
CA GLY A 332 5.71 26.82 -50.98
C GLY A 332 5.08 25.63 -50.24
N LEU A 333 5.51 25.31 -49.01
CA LEU A 333 5.04 24.15 -48.24
C LEU A 333 4.56 24.46 -46.82
N VAL A 334 5.19 25.40 -46.09
CA VAL A 334 4.87 25.68 -44.67
C VAL A 334 4.40 27.11 -44.50
N ASP A 335 3.17 27.31 -44.03
CA ASP A 335 2.60 28.62 -43.74
C ASP A 335 2.32 28.83 -42.23
N ALA A 336 1.68 29.94 -41.89
CA ALA A 336 1.29 30.25 -40.52
C ALA A 336 0.32 29.21 -39.94
N HIS A 337 -0.55 28.65 -40.77
CA HIS A 337 -1.56 27.68 -40.36
C HIS A 337 -0.95 26.29 -40.04
N ALA A 338 0.02 25.84 -40.83
CA ALA A 338 0.78 24.62 -40.57
C ALA A 338 1.54 24.70 -39.24
N LEU A 339 2.16 25.84 -38.91
CA LEU A 339 2.85 26.04 -37.63
C LEU A 339 1.87 26.08 -36.43
N TRP A 340 0.67 26.63 -36.61
CA TRP A 340 -0.38 26.56 -35.59
C TRP A 340 -0.75 25.10 -35.27
N HIS A 341 -0.98 24.26 -36.28
CA HIS A 341 -1.25 22.83 -36.09
C HIS A 341 -0.07 22.11 -35.43
N ALA A 342 1.17 22.39 -35.86
CA ALA A 342 2.37 21.82 -35.24
C ALA A 342 2.47 22.18 -33.74
N SER A 343 2.22 23.44 -33.39
CA SER A 343 2.32 23.93 -32.01
C SER A 343 1.26 23.35 -31.07
N SER A 344 0.09 22.97 -31.59
CA SER A 344 -1.02 22.43 -30.79
C SER A 344 -0.83 20.96 -30.41
N VAL A 345 -0.05 20.19 -31.16
CA VAL A 345 0.22 18.75 -30.88
C VAL A 345 0.77 18.51 -29.47
N PRO A 346 1.88 19.12 -29.04
CA PRO A 346 2.40 18.94 -27.69
C PRO A 346 1.46 19.53 -26.63
N LEU A 347 0.75 20.61 -26.94
CA LEU A 347 -0.21 21.22 -26.01
C LEU A 347 -1.40 20.28 -25.75
N THR A 348 -1.91 19.62 -26.79
CA THR A 348 -2.99 18.62 -26.69
C THR A 348 -2.58 17.44 -25.80
N TYR A 349 -1.33 16.97 -25.91
CA TYR A 349 -0.82 15.92 -25.02
C TYR A 349 -0.82 16.35 -23.55
N ILE A 350 -0.28 17.55 -23.28
CA ILE A 350 -0.21 18.11 -21.92
C ILE A 350 -1.62 18.37 -21.37
N TRP A 351 -2.56 18.80 -22.22
CA TRP A 351 -3.95 19.04 -21.87
C TRP A 351 -4.65 17.75 -21.39
N TRP A 352 -4.58 16.66 -22.16
CA TRP A 352 -5.12 15.37 -21.73
C TRP A 352 -4.39 14.79 -20.52
N SER A 353 -3.11 15.09 -20.35
CA SER A 353 -2.35 14.74 -19.14
C SER A 353 -2.90 15.47 -17.91
N PHE A 354 -3.21 16.77 -18.01
CA PHE A 354 -3.85 17.54 -16.95
C PHE A 354 -5.24 16.99 -16.61
N ILE A 355 -6.09 16.68 -17.61
CA ILE A 355 -7.44 16.15 -17.38
C ILE A 355 -7.41 14.84 -16.59
N LYS A 356 -6.45 13.94 -16.89
CA LYS A 356 -6.27 12.69 -16.14
C LYS A 356 -5.86 12.95 -14.69
N ASP A 357 -4.91 13.86 -14.46
CA ASP A 357 -4.51 14.23 -13.11
C ASP A 357 -5.66 14.87 -12.32
N ASP A 358 -6.48 15.70 -12.98
CA ASP A 358 -7.66 16.32 -12.40
C ASP A 358 -8.70 15.28 -11.96
N ALA A 359 -8.91 14.24 -12.77
CA ALA A 359 -9.80 13.13 -12.44
C ALA A 359 -9.32 12.33 -11.23
N ASN A 360 -8.02 12.05 -11.13
CA ASN A 360 -7.41 11.40 -9.97
C ASN A 360 -7.55 12.28 -8.70
N TYR A 361 -7.27 13.58 -8.83
CA TYR A 361 -7.33 14.53 -7.72
C TYR A 361 -8.75 14.71 -7.18
N ILE A 362 -9.75 14.89 -8.05
CA ILE A 362 -11.16 15.02 -7.61
C ILE A 362 -11.68 13.71 -7.04
N THR A 363 -11.36 12.56 -7.66
CA THR A 363 -11.81 11.25 -7.17
C THR A 363 -11.26 10.98 -5.77
N SER A 364 -9.96 11.19 -5.56
CA SER A 364 -9.34 11.04 -4.23
C SER A 364 -9.90 12.01 -3.20
N LYS A 365 -10.18 13.26 -3.58
CA LYS A 365 -10.82 14.25 -2.71
C LYS A 365 -12.26 13.85 -2.32
N ASN A 366 -13.03 13.30 -3.26
CA ASN A 366 -14.40 12.85 -2.99
C ASN A 366 -14.45 11.60 -2.12
N LEU A 367 -13.44 10.73 -2.19
CA LEU A 367 -13.28 9.58 -1.31
C LEU A 367 -12.89 10.03 0.12
N LYS A 368 -12.06 11.07 0.25
CA LYS A 368 -11.57 11.60 1.53
C LYS A 368 -12.53 12.61 2.20
N LYS A 369 -13.84 12.35 2.26
CA LYS A 369 -14.75 13.15 3.12
C LYS A 369 -14.66 12.71 4.58
N VAL A 370 -13.48 12.87 5.15
CA VAL A 370 -13.22 12.65 6.57
C VAL A 370 -14.08 13.61 7.40
N LYS A 371 -14.67 13.12 8.50
CA LYS A 371 -15.59 13.90 9.36
C LYS A 371 -14.92 15.01 10.20
N PHE A 372 -13.60 15.15 10.12
CA PHE A 372 -12.81 16.07 10.94
C PHE A 372 -11.76 16.82 10.09
N THR A 373 -11.36 18.00 10.57
CA THR A 373 -10.31 18.84 10.00
C THR A 373 -8.92 18.46 10.52
N ALA A 374 -7.86 18.84 9.79
CA ALA A 374 -6.48 18.61 10.24
C ALA A 374 -6.17 19.32 11.56
N ASP A 375 -6.76 20.50 11.78
CA ASP A 375 -6.60 21.29 13.00
C ASP A 375 -7.25 20.61 14.21
N GLU A 376 -8.45 20.05 14.04
CA GLU A 376 -9.12 19.25 15.06
C GLU A 376 -8.30 18.00 15.41
N LEU A 377 -7.81 17.27 14.40
CA LEU A 377 -6.95 16.10 14.62
C LEU A 377 -5.71 16.49 15.42
N ARG A 378 -5.04 17.57 15.02
CA ARG A 378 -3.84 18.06 15.71
C ARG A 378 -4.17 18.41 17.16
N LYS A 379 -5.25 19.12 17.45
CA LYS A 379 -5.64 19.48 18.83
C LYS A 379 -5.80 18.24 19.72
N ILE A 380 -6.42 17.17 19.21
CA ILE A 380 -6.69 15.96 19.98
C ILE A 380 -5.41 15.17 20.28
N MET A 381 -4.38 15.29 19.42
CA MET A 381 -3.09 14.66 19.66
C MET A 381 -2.42 15.13 20.97
N ASP A 382 -2.74 16.31 21.49
CA ASP A 382 -2.24 16.77 22.80
C ASP A 382 -2.95 16.08 23.99
N TYR A 383 -4.14 15.52 23.78
CA TYR A 383 -4.94 14.89 24.82
C TYR A 383 -4.49 13.44 25.05
N LYS A 384 -3.31 13.27 25.68
CA LYS A 384 -2.67 11.96 25.88
C LYS A 384 -3.52 10.86 26.54
N HIS A 385 -4.57 11.22 27.28
CA HIS A 385 -5.51 10.27 27.90
C HIS A 385 -6.64 9.82 26.96
N ASN A 386 -6.89 10.55 25.88
CA ASN A 386 -7.93 10.28 24.89
C ASN A 386 -7.39 9.59 23.63
N ILE A 387 -6.11 9.23 23.63
CA ILE A 387 -5.49 8.45 22.56
C ILE A 387 -5.62 6.96 22.89
N ARG A 388 -5.86 6.13 21.88
CA ARG A 388 -5.77 4.67 21.94
C ARG A 388 -4.90 4.17 20.80
N ASN A 389 -3.72 3.65 21.10
CA ASN A 389 -2.88 2.97 20.12
C ASN A 389 -3.17 1.48 20.19
N MET A 390 -3.62 0.88 19.09
CA MET A 390 -3.99 -0.52 19.08
C MET A 390 -3.63 -1.24 17.79
N SER A 391 -3.42 -2.54 17.89
CA SER A 391 -3.31 -3.45 16.75
C SER A 391 -4.51 -4.38 16.68
N VAL A 392 -4.79 -4.90 15.49
CA VAL A 392 -5.75 -6.01 15.33
C VAL A 392 -4.98 -7.30 15.15
N ILE A 393 -5.24 -8.27 16.02
CA ILE A 393 -4.64 -9.61 16.03
C ILE A 393 -5.70 -10.60 15.57
N ALA A 394 -5.38 -11.43 14.59
CA ALA A 394 -6.27 -12.46 14.12
C ALA A 394 -5.48 -13.58 13.45
N HIS A 395 -6.06 -14.77 13.41
CA HIS A 395 -5.64 -15.79 12.45
C HIS A 395 -6.15 -15.44 11.03
N VAL A 396 -5.58 -16.07 10.00
CA VAL A 396 -5.99 -15.93 8.59
C VAL A 396 -7.49 -16.18 8.50
N ASP A 397 -8.16 -15.41 7.64
CA ASP A 397 -9.59 -15.55 7.38
C ASP A 397 -10.54 -15.40 8.57
N HIS A 398 -10.10 -15.03 9.78
CA HIS A 398 -11.00 -14.72 10.90
C HIS A 398 -11.80 -13.42 10.73
N GLY A 399 -11.68 -12.72 9.59
CA GLY A 399 -12.45 -11.52 9.28
C GLY A 399 -11.89 -10.22 9.87
N LYS A 400 -10.56 -10.14 9.98
CA LYS A 400 -9.83 -8.96 10.45
C LYS A 400 -10.06 -7.73 9.54
N SER A 401 -9.74 -7.84 8.25
CA SER A 401 -9.85 -6.71 7.30
C SER A 401 -11.30 -6.24 7.10
N THR A 402 -12.28 -7.14 7.23
CA THR A 402 -13.71 -6.78 7.12
C THR A 402 -14.21 -6.03 8.37
N LEU A 403 -13.66 -6.34 9.54
CA LEU A 403 -13.91 -5.57 10.76
C LEU A 403 -13.21 -4.21 10.74
N THR A 404 -11.96 -4.12 10.28
CA THR A 404 -11.25 -2.84 10.18
C THR A 404 -11.93 -1.89 9.22
N ASP A 405 -12.44 -2.39 8.08
CA ASP A 405 -13.30 -1.63 7.16
C ASP A 405 -14.51 -0.99 7.85
N SER A 406 -15.16 -1.72 8.75
CA SER A 406 -16.33 -1.22 9.49
C SER A 406 -15.96 -0.07 10.43
N LEU A 407 -14.75 -0.07 10.98
CA LEU A 407 -14.21 1.03 11.80
C LEU A 407 -13.84 2.25 10.94
N VAL A 408 -13.19 2.01 9.80
CA VAL A 408 -12.81 3.05 8.82
C VAL A 408 -14.03 3.77 8.27
N ALA A 409 -15.12 3.03 8.02
CA ALA A 409 -16.38 3.59 7.56
C ALA A 409 -17.02 4.55 8.58
N ALA A 410 -16.92 4.23 9.86
CA ALA A 410 -17.46 5.07 10.92
C ALA A 410 -16.73 6.41 11.05
N ALA A 411 -15.42 6.41 10.82
CA ALA A 411 -14.60 7.63 10.75
C ALA A 411 -14.90 8.50 9.50
N GLY A 412 -15.76 8.02 8.59
CA GLY A 412 -16.13 8.73 7.36
C GLY A 412 -15.07 8.66 6.26
N ILE A 413 -14.08 7.78 6.39
CA ILE A 413 -13.06 7.56 5.37
C ILE A 413 -13.65 6.77 4.18
N ILE A 414 -14.58 5.86 4.45
CA ILE A 414 -15.36 5.15 3.43
C ILE A 414 -16.86 5.23 3.74
N ALA A 415 -17.73 5.00 2.73
CA ALA A 415 -19.15 4.93 2.97
C ALA A 415 -19.52 3.63 3.71
N GLN A 416 -20.37 3.73 4.76
CA GLN A 416 -20.82 2.58 5.58
C GLN A 416 -21.40 1.44 4.76
N GLU A 417 -22.00 1.76 3.60
CA GLU A 417 -22.66 0.77 2.77
C GLU A 417 -21.67 -0.18 2.08
N VAL A 418 -20.45 0.28 1.77
CA VAL A 418 -19.41 -0.52 1.09
C VAL A 418 -18.41 -1.16 2.07
N ALA A 419 -18.58 -0.90 3.38
CA ALA A 419 -17.75 -1.50 4.41
C ALA A 419 -17.83 -3.03 4.38
N GLY A 420 -16.68 -3.70 4.44
CA GLY A 420 -16.53 -5.15 4.41
C GLY A 420 -16.33 -5.73 3.00
N ASP A 421 -16.70 -4.99 1.95
CA ASP A 421 -16.54 -5.43 0.55
C ASP A 421 -15.27 -4.83 -0.11
N VAL A 422 -14.78 -3.69 0.40
CA VAL A 422 -13.68 -2.92 -0.20
C VAL A 422 -12.31 -3.37 0.30
N ARG A 423 -12.20 -3.72 1.59
CA ARG A 423 -10.94 -4.03 2.29
C ARG A 423 -9.90 -2.92 2.09
N MET A 424 -10.20 -1.72 2.58
CA MET A 424 -9.41 -0.50 2.33
C MET A 424 -7.97 -0.58 2.87
N THR A 425 -7.75 -1.37 3.93
CA THR A 425 -6.41 -1.56 4.52
C THR A 425 -5.50 -2.45 3.68
N ASP A 426 -6.08 -3.27 2.79
CA ASP A 426 -5.37 -4.12 1.83
C ASP A 426 -5.03 -3.24 0.59
N THR A 427 -3.99 -2.42 0.73
CA THR A 427 -3.63 -1.39 -0.26
C THR A 427 -2.95 -1.96 -1.51
N ARG A 428 -2.42 -3.19 -1.45
CA ARG A 428 -1.68 -3.81 -2.54
C ARG A 428 -2.57 -4.68 -3.42
N ALA A 429 -2.20 -4.82 -4.70
CA ALA A 429 -2.98 -5.60 -5.65
C ALA A 429 -2.94 -7.11 -5.34
N ASP A 430 -1.82 -7.62 -4.84
CA ASP A 430 -1.64 -9.01 -4.44
C ASP A 430 -2.38 -9.35 -3.13
N GLU A 431 -2.48 -8.42 -2.18
CA GLU A 431 -3.36 -8.56 -1.01
C GLU A 431 -4.83 -8.74 -1.43
N ALA A 432 -5.31 -7.92 -2.35
CA ALA A 432 -6.68 -8.00 -2.85
C ALA A 432 -6.96 -9.30 -3.61
N GLU A 433 -6.02 -9.77 -4.42
CA GLU A 433 -6.11 -11.02 -5.20
C GLU A 433 -6.08 -12.27 -4.30
N ARG A 434 -5.16 -12.32 -3.33
CA ARG A 434 -4.99 -13.46 -2.42
C ARG A 434 -5.99 -13.46 -1.27
N GLY A 435 -6.55 -12.30 -0.95
CA GLY A 435 -7.50 -12.11 0.15
C GLY A 435 -6.88 -12.14 1.54
N ILE A 436 -5.56 -11.95 1.65
CA ILE A 436 -4.81 -11.89 2.90
C ILE A 436 -4.10 -10.55 3.05
N THR A 437 -3.98 -10.05 4.28
CA THR A 437 -3.14 -8.87 4.56
C THR A 437 -1.68 -9.27 4.63
N ILE A 438 -0.82 -8.57 3.90
CA ILE A 438 0.63 -8.83 3.78
C ILE A 438 1.43 -7.76 4.53
N LYS A 439 1.05 -6.49 4.41
CA LYS A 439 1.76 -5.37 5.05
C LYS A 439 0.90 -4.66 6.10
N SER A 440 1.55 -4.21 7.18
CA SER A 440 0.84 -3.48 8.22
C SER A 440 0.44 -2.09 7.74
N THR A 441 -0.83 -1.71 7.90
CA THR A 441 -1.36 -0.38 7.54
C THR A 441 -1.85 0.36 8.79
N GLY A 442 -1.34 1.57 9.01
CA GLY A 442 -1.75 2.45 10.11
C GLY A 442 -2.86 3.41 9.71
N ILE A 443 -3.93 3.50 10.51
CA ILE A 443 -5.07 4.41 10.32
C ILE A 443 -5.39 5.11 11.63
N SER A 444 -5.51 6.43 11.59
CA SER A 444 -6.03 7.23 12.71
C SER A 444 -7.52 7.50 12.53
N LEU A 445 -8.32 7.12 13.53
CA LEU A 445 -9.77 7.26 13.56
C LEU A 445 -10.14 8.29 14.62
N TYR A 446 -10.91 9.30 14.23
CA TYR A 446 -11.55 10.23 15.15
C TYR A 446 -12.93 9.69 15.55
N TYR A 447 -13.22 9.68 16.84
CA TYR A 447 -14.53 9.27 17.34
C TYR A 447 -14.96 10.14 18.53
N GLU A 448 -16.22 10.56 18.52
CA GLU A 448 -16.84 11.32 19.60
C GLU A 448 -17.83 10.42 20.34
N MET A 449 -17.60 10.24 21.64
CA MET A 449 -18.47 9.45 22.51
C MET A 449 -19.65 10.30 23.01
N SER A 450 -20.84 9.70 23.15
CA SER A 450 -21.96 10.39 23.80
C SER A 450 -21.74 10.51 25.32
N ASP A 451 -22.28 11.57 25.92
CA ASP A 451 -22.24 11.78 27.37
C ASP A 451 -22.86 10.60 28.15
N GLU A 452 -23.93 10.02 27.61
CA GLU A 452 -24.60 8.86 28.19
C GLU A 452 -23.68 7.64 28.26
N SER A 453 -22.96 7.34 27.18
CA SER A 453 -22.02 6.22 27.16
C SER A 453 -20.84 6.43 28.11
N LEU A 454 -20.40 7.68 28.34
CA LEU A 454 -19.28 7.97 29.24
C LEU A 454 -19.67 8.04 30.73
N LYS A 455 -20.96 7.96 31.08
CA LYS A 455 -21.43 8.04 32.47
C LYS A 455 -20.75 7.04 33.40
N ASN A 456 -20.47 5.84 32.90
CA ASN A 456 -19.86 4.74 33.65
C ASN A 456 -18.34 4.60 33.42
N TYR A 457 -17.73 5.51 32.64
CA TYR A 457 -16.29 5.48 32.36
C TYR A 457 -15.48 5.98 33.57
N LYS A 458 -14.50 5.20 34.01
CA LYS A 458 -13.70 5.47 35.21
C LYS A 458 -12.28 5.99 34.93
N GLY A 459 -11.85 6.01 33.67
CA GLY A 459 -10.50 6.44 33.30
C GLY A 459 -10.35 7.97 33.26
N GLU A 460 -9.11 8.43 33.33
CA GLU A 460 -8.77 9.83 33.07
C GLU A 460 -9.08 10.18 31.61
N ARG A 461 -9.69 11.34 31.38
CA ARG A 461 -10.04 11.84 30.02
C ARG A 461 -10.16 13.36 30.00
N GLN A 462 -10.06 13.94 28.81
CA GLN A 462 -10.26 15.36 28.53
C GLN A 462 -11.35 15.52 27.46
N GLY A 463 -12.57 15.84 27.84
CA GLY A 463 -13.71 15.89 26.91
C GLY A 463 -14.16 14.50 26.42
N ASN A 464 -14.91 14.48 25.31
CA ASN A 464 -15.56 13.27 24.77
C ASN A 464 -14.95 12.79 23.43
N GLU A 465 -13.97 13.53 22.93
CA GLU A 465 -13.30 13.33 21.65
C GLU A 465 -12.13 12.35 21.84
N TYR A 466 -12.06 11.28 21.05
CA TYR A 466 -11.01 10.26 21.12
C TYR A 466 -10.30 10.09 19.78
N LEU A 467 -9.00 9.80 19.86
CA LEU A 467 -8.16 9.44 18.72
C LEU A 467 -7.73 7.98 18.85
N ILE A 468 -8.19 7.14 17.92
CA ILE A 468 -7.82 5.72 17.87
C ILE A 468 -6.82 5.52 16.73
N ASN A 469 -5.57 5.23 17.06
CA ASN A 469 -4.54 4.83 16.11
C ASN A 469 -4.58 3.31 15.96
N LEU A 470 -5.19 2.84 14.89
CA LEU A 470 -5.32 1.43 14.56
C LEU A 470 -4.21 1.00 13.61
N ILE A 471 -3.54 -0.10 13.94
CA ILE A 471 -2.59 -0.75 13.04
C ILE A 471 -3.17 -2.10 12.65
N ASP A 472 -3.52 -2.23 11.37
CA ASP A 472 -3.99 -3.48 10.83
C ASP A 472 -2.79 -4.38 10.53
N SER A 473 -2.64 -5.50 11.25
CA SER A 473 -1.43 -6.34 11.20
C SER A 473 -1.68 -7.66 10.47
N PRO A 474 -0.73 -8.20 9.67
CA PRO A 474 -0.95 -9.40 8.88
C PRO A 474 -1.45 -10.60 9.67
N GLY A 475 -2.44 -11.31 9.11
CA GLY A 475 -3.05 -12.47 9.74
C GLY A 475 -2.36 -13.79 9.38
N HIS A 476 -1.28 -13.80 8.59
CA HIS A 476 -0.56 -15.00 8.13
C HIS A 476 0.82 -15.11 8.81
N VAL A 477 1.22 -16.31 9.21
CA VAL A 477 2.43 -16.57 10.03
C VAL A 477 3.72 -16.07 9.38
N ASP A 478 3.87 -16.26 8.07
CA ASP A 478 5.01 -15.77 7.29
C ASP A 478 5.27 -14.25 7.42
N PHE A 479 4.26 -13.46 7.82
CA PHE A 479 4.37 -12.01 8.04
C PHE A 479 4.27 -11.64 9.54
N SER A 480 4.56 -12.57 10.45
CA SER A 480 4.59 -12.34 11.90
C SER A 480 5.55 -11.22 12.34
N SER A 481 6.58 -10.93 11.54
CA SER A 481 7.50 -9.82 11.77
C SER A 481 6.82 -8.45 11.69
N GLU A 482 5.88 -8.28 10.76
CA GLU A 482 5.04 -7.10 10.63
C GLU A 482 4.09 -6.95 11.82
N VAL A 483 3.59 -8.07 12.36
CA VAL A 483 2.78 -8.09 13.58
C VAL A 483 3.60 -7.65 14.79
N THR A 484 4.80 -8.20 14.95
CA THR A 484 5.73 -7.81 16.04
C THR A 484 6.03 -6.31 15.97
N ALA A 485 6.26 -5.79 14.76
CA ALA A 485 6.47 -4.36 14.50
C ALA A 485 5.27 -3.49 14.92
N ALA A 486 4.05 -3.96 14.66
CA ALA A 486 2.85 -3.27 15.11
C ALA A 486 2.73 -3.27 16.65
N LEU A 487 2.94 -4.41 17.31
CA LEU A 487 2.79 -4.58 18.75
C LEU A 487 3.69 -3.62 19.56
N ARG A 488 4.90 -3.35 19.08
CA ARG A 488 5.83 -2.47 19.83
C ARG A 488 5.31 -1.04 20.00
N ILE A 489 4.53 -0.53 19.05
CA ILE A 489 4.03 0.86 19.06
C ILE A 489 2.58 0.96 19.53
N THR A 490 1.91 -0.15 19.85
CA THR A 490 0.52 -0.20 20.35
C THR A 490 0.46 -0.45 21.85
N ASP A 491 -0.61 -0.01 22.51
CA ASP A 491 -0.86 -0.16 23.95
C ASP A 491 -1.94 -1.22 24.25
N GLY A 492 -2.80 -1.49 23.26
CA GLY A 492 -3.84 -2.50 23.32
C GLY A 492 -3.93 -3.33 22.04
N ALA A 493 -4.67 -4.44 22.09
CA ALA A 493 -4.91 -5.26 20.91
C ALA A 493 -6.35 -5.77 20.86
N LEU A 494 -6.95 -5.73 19.67
CA LEU A 494 -8.24 -6.37 19.37
C LEU A 494 -7.98 -7.77 18.82
N VAL A 495 -8.34 -8.80 19.58
CA VAL A 495 -8.20 -10.21 19.19
C VAL A 495 -9.47 -10.67 18.48
N VAL A 496 -9.36 -11.00 17.20
CA VAL A 496 -10.48 -11.44 16.36
C VAL A 496 -10.47 -12.95 16.23
N VAL A 497 -11.53 -13.59 16.71
CA VAL A 497 -11.64 -15.06 16.76
C VAL A 497 -12.91 -15.49 16.05
N ASP A 498 -12.82 -16.38 15.05
CA ASP A 498 -14.00 -16.95 14.40
C ASP A 498 -14.80 -17.79 15.41
N CYS A 499 -16.12 -17.62 15.43
CA CYS A 499 -16.99 -18.30 16.38
C CYS A 499 -17.13 -19.81 16.16
N VAL A 500 -16.77 -20.32 14.98
CA VAL A 500 -16.78 -21.74 14.63
C VAL A 500 -15.37 -22.33 14.78
N GLU A 501 -14.36 -21.66 14.24
CA GLU A 501 -12.99 -22.19 14.29
C GLU A 501 -12.38 -22.06 15.69
N GLY A 502 -12.70 -20.98 16.41
CA GLY A 502 -12.18 -20.71 17.74
C GLY A 502 -10.73 -20.21 17.72
N VAL A 503 -10.02 -20.38 18.84
CA VAL A 503 -8.63 -19.92 18.98
C VAL A 503 -7.70 -20.88 18.24
N CYS A 504 -6.98 -20.34 17.25
CA CYS A 504 -6.00 -21.07 16.42
C CYS A 504 -4.56 -20.67 16.81
N VAL A 505 -3.54 -21.43 16.37
CA VAL A 505 -2.13 -21.21 16.73
C VAL A 505 -1.65 -19.79 16.51
N GLN A 506 -1.99 -19.17 15.38
CA GLN A 506 -1.54 -17.79 15.16
C GLN A 506 -2.16 -16.80 16.15
N THR A 507 -3.42 -17.03 16.53
CA THR A 507 -4.05 -16.21 17.58
C THR A 507 -3.32 -16.41 18.90
N GLU A 508 -3.00 -17.65 19.26
CA GLU A 508 -2.23 -17.96 20.46
C GLU A 508 -0.82 -17.34 20.45
N THR A 509 -0.04 -17.57 19.39
CA THR A 509 1.34 -17.10 19.25
C THR A 509 1.43 -15.58 19.29
N VAL A 510 0.54 -14.89 18.57
CA VAL A 510 0.53 -13.42 18.56
C VAL A 510 -0.02 -12.86 19.87
N LEU A 511 -1.03 -13.50 20.48
CA LEU A 511 -1.53 -13.10 21.80
C LEU A 511 -0.44 -13.25 22.87
N ARG A 512 0.32 -14.34 22.84
CA ARG A 512 1.48 -14.57 23.70
C ARG A 512 2.53 -13.46 23.56
N GLN A 513 2.86 -13.08 22.32
CA GLN A 513 3.77 -11.96 22.05
C GLN A 513 3.22 -10.64 22.59
N ALA A 514 1.93 -10.38 22.37
CA ALA A 514 1.28 -9.17 22.85
C ALA A 514 1.36 -9.08 24.38
N LEU A 515 1.08 -10.17 25.09
CA LEU A 515 1.18 -10.24 26.55
C LEU A 515 2.61 -10.05 27.05
N GLY A 516 3.61 -10.67 26.38
CA GLY A 516 5.03 -10.45 26.69
C GLY A 516 5.49 -8.99 26.51
N GLU A 517 4.89 -8.26 25.57
CA GLU A 517 5.09 -6.81 25.36
C GLU A 517 4.21 -5.93 26.27
N ARG A 518 3.51 -6.55 27.24
CA ARG A 518 2.56 -5.93 28.18
C ARG A 518 1.42 -5.16 27.47
N ILE A 519 0.88 -5.74 26.40
CA ILE A 519 -0.24 -5.17 25.62
C ILE A 519 -1.55 -5.74 26.14
N ARG A 520 -2.54 -4.88 26.37
CA ARG A 520 -3.83 -5.29 26.92
C ARG A 520 -4.78 -5.80 25.83
N PRO A 521 -5.28 -7.05 25.90
CA PRO A 521 -6.21 -7.57 24.91
C PRO A 521 -7.66 -7.18 25.19
N VAL A 522 -8.44 -7.07 24.12
CA VAL A 522 -9.92 -7.19 24.10
C VAL A 522 -10.29 -8.18 23.00
N LEU A 523 -11.40 -8.89 23.12
CA LEU A 523 -11.71 -9.99 22.21
C LEU A 523 -13.02 -9.74 21.45
N THR A 524 -13.08 -10.15 20.19
CA THR A 524 -14.33 -10.21 19.43
C THR A 524 -14.53 -11.60 18.84
N VAL A 525 -15.68 -12.20 19.17
CA VAL A 525 -16.16 -13.46 18.58
C VAL A 525 -16.85 -13.11 17.26
N ASN A 526 -16.13 -13.31 16.16
CA ASN A 526 -16.49 -12.89 14.81
C ASN A 526 -17.14 -14.00 13.99
N LYS A 527 -17.70 -13.63 12.83
CA LYS A 527 -18.43 -14.50 11.90
C LYS A 527 -19.68 -15.18 12.48
N MET A 528 -20.32 -14.52 13.43
CA MET A 528 -21.58 -15.03 14.02
C MET A 528 -22.69 -15.26 12.98
N ASP A 529 -22.62 -14.64 11.81
CA ASP A 529 -23.52 -14.91 10.69
C ASP A 529 -23.52 -16.37 10.25
N ARG A 530 -22.41 -17.09 10.40
CA ARG A 530 -22.32 -18.54 10.12
C ARG A 530 -23.23 -19.37 11.01
N CYS A 531 -23.39 -18.99 12.28
CA CYS A 531 -24.31 -19.66 13.20
C CYS A 531 -25.76 -19.57 12.73
N PHE A 532 -26.13 -18.47 12.06
CA PHE A 532 -27.50 -18.23 11.60
C PHE A 532 -27.76 -18.71 10.17
N LEU A 533 -26.82 -18.49 9.25
CA LEU A 533 -27.01 -18.68 7.81
C LEU A 533 -26.48 -20.00 7.29
N GLU A 534 -25.40 -20.53 7.88
CA GLU A 534 -24.72 -21.75 7.42
C GLU A 534 -25.10 -22.95 8.28
N LEU A 535 -24.79 -22.86 9.59
CA LEU A 535 -24.92 -23.97 10.53
C LEU A 535 -26.31 -24.05 11.17
N GLN A 536 -27.06 -22.94 11.19
CA GLN A 536 -28.39 -22.83 11.80
C GLN A 536 -28.47 -23.32 13.26
N VAL A 537 -27.42 -23.06 14.04
CA VAL A 537 -27.22 -23.56 15.41
C VAL A 537 -28.33 -23.09 16.35
N ASP A 538 -28.69 -23.95 17.30
CA ASP A 538 -29.58 -23.57 18.41
C ASP A 538 -28.90 -22.56 19.35
N GLY A 539 -29.70 -21.78 20.07
CA GLY A 539 -29.16 -20.72 20.93
C GLY A 539 -28.28 -21.23 22.07
N GLU A 540 -28.65 -22.34 22.73
CA GLU A 540 -27.85 -22.88 23.83
C GLU A 540 -26.53 -23.47 23.32
N GLU A 541 -26.56 -24.19 22.20
CA GLU A 541 -25.35 -24.73 21.57
C GLU A 541 -24.42 -23.60 21.10
N ALA A 542 -24.96 -22.54 20.49
CA ALA A 542 -24.18 -21.36 20.10
C ALA A 542 -23.52 -20.68 21.32
N TYR A 543 -24.26 -20.52 22.43
CA TYR A 543 -23.72 -19.97 23.68
C TYR A 543 -22.56 -20.81 24.22
N GLN A 544 -22.73 -22.14 24.29
CA GLN A 544 -21.68 -23.05 24.76
C GLN A 544 -20.43 -22.95 23.89
N THR A 545 -20.58 -22.83 22.57
CA THR A 545 -19.46 -22.61 21.66
C THR A 545 -18.76 -21.28 21.94
N PHE A 546 -19.50 -20.18 22.07
CA PHE A 546 -18.90 -18.87 22.37
C PHE A 546 -18.18 -18.85 23.72
N GLN A 547 -18.77 -19.49 24.73
CA GLN A 547 -18.16 -19.64 26.05
C GLN A 547 -16.82 -20.39 25.95
N ARG A 548 -16.76 -21.53 25.24
CA ARG A 548 -15.51 -22.27 25.03
C ARG A 548 -14.45 -21.44 24.31
N VAL A 549 -14.84 -20.65 23.29
CA VAL A 549 -13.91 -19.77 22.58
C VAL A 549 -13.29 -18.75 23.53
N ILE A 550 -14.09 -18.15 24.40
CA ILE A 550 -13.63 -17.17 25.40
C ILE A 550 -12.76 -17.85 26.47
N GLU A 551 -13.17 -19.02 26.97
CA GLU A 551 -12.40 -19.78 27.96
C GLU A 551 -11.04 -20.21 27.42
N ASN A 552 -10.97 -20.71 26.18
CA ASN A 552 -9.70 -21.08 25.54
C ASN A 552 -8.75 -19.87 25.42
N ALA A 553 -9.27 -18.70 25.05
CA ALA A 553 -8.48 -17.47 25.02
C ALA A 553 -7.99 -17.08 26.44
N ASN A 554 -8.85 -17.21 27.45
CA ASN A 554 -8.54 -16.90 28.84
C ASN A 554 -7.52 -17.86 29.46
N VAL A 555 -7.48 -19.13 29.06
CA VAL A 555 -6.43 -20.08 29.48
C VAL A 555 -5.06 -19.61 29.01
N ILE A 556 -4.96 -19.16 27.76
CA ILE A 556 -3.72 -18.60 27.21
C ILE A 556 -3.35 -17.33 27.99
N MET A 557 -4.29 -16.41 28.18
CA MET A 557 -4.05 -15.16 28.91
C MET A 557 -3.60 -15.38 30.36
N ALA A 558 -4.21 -16.35 31.07
CA ALA A 558 -3.85 -16.70 32.44
C ALA A 558 -2.46 -17.32 32.57
N THR A 559 -1.94 -17.92 31.49
CA THR A 559 -0.60 -18.52 31.50
C THR A 559 0.52 -17.46 31.53
N TYR A 560 0.22 -16.22 31.10
CA TYR A 560 1.18 -15.12 30.98
C TYR A 560 0.83 -13.93 31.90
N GLU A 561 0.52 -14.22 33.16
CA GLU A 561 0.21 -13.18 34.15
C GLU A 561 1.45 -12.34 34.50
N ASP A 562 1.34 -11.02 34.36
CA ASP A 562 2.33 -10.05 34.80
C ASP A 562 1.71 -9.16 35.91
N PRO A 563 2.30 -9.10 37.12
CA PRO A 563 1.76 -8.31 38.23
C PRO A 563 1.56 -6.81 37.92
N LEU A 564 2.36 -6.24 37.01
CA LEU A 564 2.26 -4.84 36.61
C LEU A 564 1.14 -4.58 35.60
N LEU A 565 0.74 -5.62 34.84
CA LEU A 565 -0.34 -5.55 33.86
C LEU A 565 -1.71 -5.86 34.49
N GLY A 566 -1.73 -6.67 35.55
CA GLY A 566 -2.93 -7.10 36.28
C GLY A 566 -3.79 -8.09 35.49
N ASP A 567 -5.09 -8.17 35.82
CA ASP A 567 -6.04 -9.06 35.14
C ASP A 567 -6.20 -8.65 33.66
N VAL A 568 -5.73 -9.53 32.79
CA VAL A 568 -5.80 -9.44 31.33
C VAL A 568 -6.84 -10.36 30.70
N GLN A 569 -7.53 -11.17 31.51
CA GLN A 569 -8.57 -12.07 31.01
C GLN A 569 -9.79 -11.27 30.52
N VAL A 570 -10.50 -11.84 29.56
CA VAL A 570 -11.64 -11.22 28.90
C VAL A 570 -12.96 -11.90 29.30
N TYR A 571 -13.95 -11.06 29.59
CA TYR A 571 -15.26 -11.42 30.10
C TYR A 571 -16.36 -10.62 29.39
N PRO A 572 -17.40 -11.26 28.83
CA PRO A 572 -18.56 -10.59 28.24
C PRO A 572 -19.30 -9.68 29.23
N GLU A 573 -19.49 -10.14 30.46
CA GLU A 573 -20.17 -9.42 31.54
C GLU A 573 -19.39 -8.19 32.02
N LYS A 574 -18.09 -8.10 31.73
CA LYS A 574 -17.27 -6.90 31.98
C LYS A 574 -17.20 -5.96 30.76
N GLY A 575 -17.77 -6.34 29.61
CA GLY A 575 -17.75 -5.54 28.38
C GLY A 575 -16.49 -5.70 27.51
N THR A 576 -15.54 -6.55 27.92
CA THR A 576 -14.27 -6.80 27.20
C THR A 576 -14.38 -7.77 26.02
N VAL A 577 -15.57 -8.37 25.82
CA VAL A 577 -15.86 -9.27 24.69
C VAL A 577 -16.98 -8.68 23.84
N ALA A 578 -16.73 -8.58 22.54
CA ALA A 578 -17.71 -8.26 21.52
C ALA A 578 -18.13 -9.50 20.71
N PHE A 579 -19.30 -9.41 20.10
CA PHE A 579 -19.93 -10.42 19.28
C PHE A 579 -20.21 -9.79 17.92
N SER A 580 -19.62 -10.31 16.84
CA SER A 580 -19.56 -9.61 15.56
C SER A 580 -19.77 -10.48 14.32
N ALA A 581 -20.18 -9.82 13.24
CA ALA A 581 -20.15 -10.34 11.89
C ALA A 581 -19.57 -9.27 10.95
N GLY A 582 -18.23 -9.24 10.84
CA GLY A 582 -17.51 -8.22 10.07
C GLY A 582 -17.94 -8.10 8.61
N LEU A 583 -18.27 -9.21 7.94
CA LEU A 583 -18.76 -9.23 6.56
C LEU A 583 -20.04 -8.42 6.37
N HIS A 584 -20.93 -8.45 7.36
CA HIS A 584 -22.19 -7.73 7.34
C HIS A 584 -22.12 -6.38 8.07
N GLY A 585 -21.01 -6.07 8.74
CA GLY A 585 -20.75 -4.78 9.37
C GLY A 585 -21.57 -4.52 10.64
N TRP A 586 -21.95 -5.57 11.38
CA TRP A 586 -22.64 -5.44 12.67
C TRP A 586 -21.88 -6.12 13.81
N ALA A 587 -21.96 -5.54 15.00
CA ALA A 587 -21.39 -6.09 16.22
C ALA A 587 -22.10 -5.53 17.45
N PHE A 588 -22.00 -6.23 18.58
CA PHE A 588 -22.51 -5.78 19.86
C PHE A 588 -21.63 -6.28 21.02
N THR A 589 -21.64 -5.55 22.11
CA THR A 589 -21.24 -6.03 23.45
C THR A 589 -22.50 -6.23 24.30
N LEU A 590 -22.38 -6.88 25.45
CA LEU A 590 -23.52 -7.00 26.37
C LEU A 590 -24.02 -5.64 26.87
N THR A 591 -23.16 -4.62 26.89
CA THR A 591 -23.52 -3.24 27.23
C THR A 591 -24.64 -2.71 26.32
N ASN A 592 -24.59 -3.02 25.02
CA ASN A 592 -25.60 -2.54 24.07
C ASN A 592 -27.01 -3.07 24.42
N PHE A 593 -27.13 -4.35 24.73
CA PHE A 593 -28.41 -4.95 25.14
C PHE A 593 -28.78 -4.61 26.59
N ALA A 594 -27.81 -4.47 27.48
CA ALA A 594 -28.04 -4.03 28.85
C ALA A 594 -28.70 -2.64 28.88
N LYS A 595 -28.21 -1.67 28.10
CA LYS A 595 -28.84 -0.34 27.93
C LYS A 595 -30.32 -0.44 27.48
N MET A 596 -30.65 -1.40 26.60
CA MET A 596 -32.02 -1.59 26.10
C MET A 596 -32.98 -2.23 27.13
N TYR A 597 -32.47 -3.10 28.02
CA TYR A 597 -33.29 -3.91 28.92
C TYR A 597 -33.24 -3.45 30.38
N ALA A 598 -32.18 -2.78 30.82
CA ALA A 598 -31.98 -2.30 32.19
C ALA A 598 -33.18 -1.47 32.69
N SER A 599 -33.61 -0.50 31.86
CA SER A 599 -34.79 0.34 32.14
C SER A 599 -36.10 -0.45 32.22
N LYS A 600 -36.25 -1.52 31.41
CA LYS A 600 -37.46 -2.36 31.39
C LYS A 600 -37.57 -3.27 32.63
N PHE A 601 -36.43 -3.73 33.15
CA PHE A 601 -36.38 -4.57 34.35
C PHE A 601 -36.18 -3.77 35.64
N GLY A 602 -35.95 -2.45 35.55
CA GLY A 602 -35.69 -1.59 36.72
C GLY A 602 -34.38 -1.94 37.43
N VAL A 603 -33.35 -2.34 36.67
CA VAL A 603 -32.04 -2.77 37.18
C VAL A 603 -30.95 -1.88 36.58
N ASP A 604 -29.85 -1.66 37.30
CA ASP A 604 -28.67 -0.98 36.77
C ASP A 604 -28.07 -1.73 35.57
N GLU A 605 -27.47 -1.00 34.62
CA GLU A 605 -26.85 -1.56 33.42
C GLU A 605 -25.77 -2.60 33.74
N SER A 606 -24.91 -2.34 34.74
CA SER A 606 -23.84 -3.27 35.14
C SER A 606 -24.39 -4.61 35.63
N LYS A 607 -25.40 -4.57 36.51
CA LYS A 607 -26.10 -5.77 37.00
C LYS A 607 -26.90 -6.47 35.90
N MET A 608 -27.39 -5.73 34.91
CA MET A 608 -28.05 -6.35 33.76
C MET A 608 -27.05 -7.10 32.88
N MET A 609 -25.83 -6.58 32.69
CA MET A 609 -24.76 -7.29 31.97
C MET A 609 -24.40 -8.61 32.65
N GLU A 610 -24.26 -8.63 33.98
CA GLU A 610 -24.03 -9.85 34.75
C GLU A 610 -25.14 -10.89 34.54
N ARG A 611 -26.41 -10.47 34.47
CA ARG A 611 -27.55 -11.37 34.24
C ARG A 611 -27.63 -11.89 32.81
N LEU A 612 -27.08 -11.18 31.84
CA LEU A 612 -27.13 -11.57 30.43
C LEU A 612 -26.15 -12.69 30.12
N TRP A 613 -25.13 -12.95 30.95
CA TRP A 613 -24.12 -13.99 30.72
C TRP A 613 -24.05 -15.01 31.86
N GLY A 614 -23.40 -16.15 31.63
CA GLY A 614 -23.20 -17.19 32.63
C GLY A 614 -24.45 -18.03 32.90
N GLU A 615 -24.48 -18.69 34.06
CA GLU A 615 -25.58 -19.54 34.55
C GLU A 615 -26.78 -18.73 35.06
N ASN A 616 -27.23 -17.77 34.25
CA ASN A 616 -28.39 -16.93 34.54
C ASN A 616 -29.50 -17.23 33.53
N PHE A 617 -30.65 -17.67 34.03
CA PHE A 617 -31.81 -18.07 33.24
C PHE A 617 -33.00 -17.18 33.55
N PHE A 618 -33.78 -16.84 32.53
CA PHE A 618 -35.02 -16.10 32.67
C PHE A 618 -36.19 -16.95 32.18
N ASP A 619 -37.27 -16.94 32.95
CA ASP A 619 -38.51 -17.59 32.54
C ASP A 619 -39.62 -16.54 32.39
N PRO A 620 -40.12 -16.32 31.15
CA PRO A 620 -41.23 -15.41 30.88
C PRO A 620 -42.52 -15.74 31.64
N ALA A 621 -42.75 -17.02 31.95
CA ALA A 621 -43.97 -17.45 32.63
C ALA A 621 -43.99 -16.94 34.08
N THR A 622 -42.86 -17.05 34.78
CA THR A 622 -42.72 -16.58 36.17
C THR A 622 -42.18 -15.16 36.29
N LYS A 623 -41.63 -14.59 35.21
CA LYS A 623 -40.91 -13.30 35.15
C LYS A 623 -39.77 -13.20 36.15
N LYS A 624 -39.16 -14.33 36.53
CA LYS A 624 -38.07 -14.40 37.51
C LYS A 624 -36.76 -14.80 36.84
N TRP A 625 -35.67 -14.25 37.37
CA TRP A 625 -34.31 -14.72 37.11
C TRP A 625 -33.97 -15.87 38.05
N THR A 626 -33.31 -16.90 37.53
CA THR A 626 -32.91 -18.10 38.28
C THR A 626 -31.49 -18.48 37.88
N SER A 627 -30.71 -19.04 38.82
CA SER A 627 -29.32 -19.46 38.58
C SER A 627 -29.20 -20.93 38.14
N LYS A 628 -30.32 -21.59 37.91
CA LYS A 628 -30.40 -22.98 37.47
C LYS A 628 -31.51 -23.10 36.44
N ASN A 629 -31.26 -23.91 35.41
CA ASN A 629 -32.31 -24.26 34.47
C ASN A 629 -33.43 -25.02 35.21
N THR A 630 -34.65 -24.51 35.12
CA THR A 630 -35.83 -25.10 35.79
C THR A 630 -36.43 -26.29 35.03
N GLY A 631 -35.88 -26.63 33.85
CA GLY A 631 -36.39 -27.70 32.98
C GLY A 631 -37.66 -27.33 32.22
N SER A 632 -38.21 -26.13 32.46
CA SER A 632 -39.32 -25.59 31.66
C SER A 632 -38.84 -25.23 30.25
N PRO A 633 -39.59 -25.57 29.19
CA PRO A 633 -39.26 -25.17 27.81
C PRO A 633 -39.24 -23.64 27.60
N THR A 634 -39.81 -22.87 28.53
CA THR A 634 -39.79 -21.40 28.52
C THR A 634 -38.60 -20.79 29.26
N CYS A 635 -37.92 -21.57 30.10
CA CYS A 635 -36.78 -21.10 30.90
C CYS A 635 -35.51 -21.17 30.04
N LYS A 636 -35.06 -20.03 29.54
CA LYS A 636 -33.89 -19.94 28.67
C LYS A 636 -32.81 -19.10 29.30
N ARG A 637 -31.56 -19.36 28.91
CA ARG A 637 -30.40 -18.58 29.36
C ARG A 637 -30.56 -17.12 28.93
N GLY A 638 -30.12 -16.19 29.78
CA GLY A 638 -30.24 -14.75 29.55
C GLY A 638 -29.69 -14.32 28.19
N PHE A 639 -28.48 -14.77 27.84
CA PHE A 639 -27.86 -14.47 26.55
C PHE A 639 -28.71 -14.95 25.37
N VAL A 640 -29.16 -16.21 25.44
CA VAL A 640 -29.93 -16.86 24.39
C VAL A 640 -31.23 -16.11 24.14
N GLN A 641 -31.95 -15.82 25.22
CA GLN A 641 -33.27 -15.22 25.15
C GLN A 641 -33.26 -13.73 24.75
N PHE A 642 -32.33 -12.94 25.29
CA PHE A 642 -32.35 -11.49 25.14
C PHE A 642 -31.40 -10.96 24.06
N CYS A 643 -30.41 -11.74 23.64
CA CYS A 643 -29.44 -11.36 22.60
C CYS A 643 -29.58 -12.23 21.35
N TYR A 644 -29.37 -13.54 21.47
CA TYR A 644 -29.27 -14.44 20.31
C TYR A 644 -30.61 -14.62 19.56
N GLU A 645 -31.70 -14.90 20.27
CA GLU A 645 -33.02 -15.13 19.66
C GLU A 645 -33.57 -13.91 18.90
N PRO A 646 -33.52 -12.68 19.46
CA PRO A 646 -33.92 -11.49 18.71
C PRO A 646 -33.13 -11.30 17.41
N ILE A 647 -31.82 -11.55 17.43
CA ILE A 647 -30.97 -11.47 16.24
C ILE A 647 -31.38 -12.55 15.23
N LYS A 648 -31.53 -13.81 15.67
CA LYS A 648 -31.99 -14.92 14.82
C LYS A 648 -33.34 -14.62 14.17
N GLN A 649 -34.28 -14.05 14.94
CA GLN A 649 -35.60 -13.67 14.46
C GLN A 649 -35.52 -12.59 13.36
N ILE A 650 -34.75 -11.52 13.58
CA ILE A 650 -34.57 -10.45 12.59
C ILE A 650 -33.93 -10.99 11.32
N ILE A 651 -32.83 -11.73 11.43
CA ILE A 651 -32.15 -12.34 10.28
C ILE A 651 -33.10 -13.25 9.50
N ASN A 652 -33.84 -14.12 10.17
CA ASN A 652 -34.81 -15.01 9.51
C ASN A 652 -35.94 -14.24 8.83
N THR A 653 -36.45 -13.16 9.42
CA THR A 653 -37.49 -12.35 8.78
C THR A 653 -36.97 -11.59 7.56
N CYS A 654 -35.71 -11.12 7.59
CA CYS A 654 -35.07 -10.50 6.43
C CYS A 654 -34.81 -11.51 5.31
N MET A 655 -34.32 -12.71 5.64
CA MET A 655 -33.99 -13.75 4.66
C MET A 655 -35.21 -14.38 4.01
N ASN A 656 -36.36 -14.41 4.71
CA ASN A 656 -37.64 -14.88 4.18
C ASN A 656 -38.53 -13.75 3.63
N ASP A 657 -38.00 -12.53 3.47
CA ASP A 657 -38.69 -11.35 2.95
C ASP A 657 -40.04 -11.01 3.65
N GLN A 658 -40.16 -11.32 4.95
CA GLN A 658 -41.36 -11.07 5.77
C GLN A 658 -41.41 -9.60 6.24
N LYS A 659 -41.53 -8.67 5.28
CA LYS A 659 -41.51 -7.22 5.50
C LYS A 659 -42.63 -6.74 6.42
N ASP A 660 -43.80 -7.37 6.35
CA ASP A 660 -44.97 -7.13 7.21
C ASP A 660 -44.67 -7.30 8.71
N LYS A 661 -43.82 -8.29 9.06
CA LYS A 661 -43.37 -8.51 10.44
C LYS A 661 -42.12 -7.71 10.79
N LEU A 662 -41.22 -7.52 9.83
CA LEU A 662 -39.94 -6.84 10.04
C LEU A 662 -40.12 -5.38 10.47
N TRP A 663 -40.94 -4.60 9.77
CA TRP A 663 -41.05 -3.16 10.06
C TRP A 663 -41.62 -2.85 11.46
N PRO A 664 -42.68 -3.52 11.94
CA PRO A 664 -43.13 -3.36 13.33
C PRO A 664 -42.07 -3.73 14.37
N MET A 665 -41.24 -4.74 14.10
CA MET A 665 -40.14 -5.12 15.01
C MET A 665 -39.06 -4.02 15.06
N LEU A 666 -38.63 -3.52 13.91
CA LEU A 666 -37.62 -2.45 13.83
C LEU A 666 -38.11 -1.15 14.48
N GLN A 667 -39.40 -0.81 14.31
CA GLN A 667 -40.00 0.34 14.98
C GLN A 667 -39.96 0.23 16.51
N LYS A 668 -40.23 -0.97 17.07
CA LYS A 668 -40.13 -1.22 18.52
C LYS A 668 -38.70 -1.12 19.05
N LEU A 669 -37.70 -1.35 18.18
CA LEU A 669 -36.28 -1.24 18.48
C LEU A 669 -35.73 0.17 18.22
N GLY A 670 -36.56 1.11 17.76
CA GLY A 670 -36.15 2.48 17.41
C GLY A 670 -35.32 2.58 16.13
N VAL A 671 -35.32 1.55 15.28
CA VAL A 671 -34.52 1.48 14.05
C VAL A 671 -35.31 2.10 12.89
N THR A 672 -34.79 3.18 12.32
CA THR A 672 -35.42 3.90 11.21
C THR A 672 -34.61 3.71 9.93
N MET A 673 -35.26 3.32 8.84
CA MET A 673 -34.62 3.09 7.53
C MET A 673 -35.13 4.05 6.46
N LYS A 674 -34.27 4.40 5.51
CA LYS A 674 -34.62 5.26 4.36
C LYS A 674 -35.53 4.51 3.39
N SER A 675 -36.33 5.24 2.60
CA SER A 675 -37.29 4.64 1.66
C SER A 675 -36.62 3.69 0.65
N GLU A 676 -35.49 4.10 0.06
CA GLU A 676 -34.73 3.29 -0.91
C GLU A 676 -34.18 1.98 -0.30
N GLU A 677 -33.86 1.98 1.00
CA GLU A 677 -33.32 0.81 1.70
C GLU A 677 -34.39 -0.24 1.99
N LYS A 678 -35.67 0.16 2.01
CA LYS A 678 -36.81 -0.75 2.23
C LYS A 678 -37.10 -1.63 1.03
N ASP A 679 -36.61 -1.25 -0.15
CA ASP A 679 -36.79 -2.01 -1.39
C ASP A 679 -35.81 -3.20 -1.50
N LEU A 680 -34.75 -3.21 -0.69
CA LEU A 680 -33.80 -4.33 -0.62
C LEU A 680 -34.49 -5.64 -0.19
N MET A 681 -33.89 -6.78 -0.55
CA MET A 681 -34.38 -8.14 -0.23
C MET A 681 -33.25 -9.07 0.21
N GLY A 682 -33.60 -10.15 0.90
CA GLY A 682 -32.67 -11.20 1.34
C GLY A 682 -31.43 -10.68 2.08
N LYS A 683 -30.23 -11.15 1.67
CA LYS A 683 -28.95 -10.79 2.32
C LYS A 683 -28.66 -9.30 2.31
N ALA A 684 -29.05 -8.57 1.26
CA ALA A 684 -28.82 -7.13 1.16
C ALA A 684 -29.66 -6.34 2.18
N LEU A 685 -30.93 -6.73 2.35
CA LEU A 685 -31.80 -6.17 3.37
C LEU A 685 -31.29 -6.50 4.78
N MET A 686 -30.94 -7.76 5.02
CA MET A 686 -30.38 -8.20 6.30
C MET A 686 -29.13 -7.41 6.68
N LYS A 687 -28.16 -7.28 5.75
CA LYS A 687 -26.94 -6.49 5.96
C LYS A 687 -27.30 -5.07 6.40
N ARG A 688 -28.22 -4.40 5.69
CA ARG A 688 -28.57 -3.01 5.98
C ARG A 688 -29.32 -2.81 7.30
N VAL A 689 -30.26 -3.70 7.60
CA VAL A 689 -31.00 -3.70 8.86
C VAL A 689 -30.01 -3.85 10.04
N MET A 690 -29.12 -4.83 9.96
CA MET A 690 -28.17 -5.11 11.03
C MET A 690 -27.15 -3.97 11.22
N GLN A 691 -26.64 -3.38 10.13
CA GLN A 691 -25.75 -2.20 10.18
C GLN A 691 -26.40 -0.98 10.85
N THR A 692 -27.73 -0.86 10.78
CA THR A 692 -28.47 0.28 11.35
C THR A 692 -28.86 0.01 12.80
N TRP A 693 -29.20 -1.24 13.13
CA TRP A 693 -29.60 -1.63 14.48
C TRP A 693 -28.42 -1.82 15.42
N LEU A 694 -27.38 -2.56 14.99
CA LEU A 694 -26.19 -2.90 15.77
C LEU A 694 -24.91 -2.55 14.98
N PRO A 695 -24.61 -1.26 14.74
CA PRO A 695 -23.43 -0.86 13.98
C PRO A 695 -22.14 -1.39 14.64
N ALA A 696 -21.31 -2.13 13.88
CA ALA A 696 -20.11 -2.74 14.43
C ALA A 696 -19.15 -1.72 15.08
N SER A 697 -19.02 -0.55 14.45
CA SER A 697 -18.13 0.51 14.91
C SER A 697 -18.49 1.03 16.30
N ASN A 698 -19.77 1.20 16.62
CA ASN A 698 -20.19 1.72 17.91
C ASN A 698 -19.81 0.76 19.04
N ALA A 699 -20.13 -0.53 18.88
CA ALA A 699 -19.81 -1.55 19.89
C ALA A 699 -18.31 -1.70 20.09
N LEU A 700 -17.53 -1.77 19.00
CA LEU A 700 -16.09 -1.95 19.07
C LEU A 700 -15.38 -0.71 19.60
N LEU A 701 -15.72 0.50 19.13
CA LEU A 701 -15.08 1.74 19.59
C LEU A 701 -15.38 2.01 21.06
N GLU A 702 -16.61 1.78 21.51
CA GLU A 702 -16.97 1.86 22.94
C GLU A 702 -16.12 0.89 23.77
N MET A 703 -16.06 -0.39 23.37
CA MET A 703 -15.23 -1.41 24.04
C MET A 703 -13.76 -0.99 24.12
N MET A 704 -13.19 -0.51 23.01
CA MET A 704 -11.79 -0.13 22.93
C MET A 704 -11.47 1.08 23.81
N ILE A 705 -12.34 2.10 23.83
CA ILE A 705 -12.15 3.29 24.68
C ILE A 705 -12.24 2.93 26.16
N PHE A 706 -13.15 2.03 26.54
CA PHE A 706 -13.39 1.61 27.92
C PHE A 706 -12.27 0.73 28.48
N HIS A 707 -11.75 -0.21 27.68
CA HIS A 707 -10.91 -1.28 28.20
C HIS A 707 -9.44 -1.17 27.80
N LEU A 708 -9.12 -0.53 26.67
CA LEU A 708 -7.72 -0.32 26.30
C LEU A 708 -7.13 0.89 27.05
N PRO A 709 -5.88 0.80 27.51
CA PRO A 709 -5.23 1.88 28.24
C PRO A 709 -4.87 3.05 27.31
N SER A 710 -4.77 4.25 27.90
CA SER A 710 -4.15 5.38 27.21
C SER A 710 -2.62 5.25 27.22
N PRO A 711 -1.90 5.93 26.30
CA PRO A 711 -0.44 6.02 26.31
C PRO A 711 0.13 6.44 27.67
N ALA A 712 -0.52 7.39 28.36
CA ALA A 712 -0.08 7.89 29.65
C ALA A 712 -0.21 6.85 30.78
N THR A 713 -1.16 5.92 30.68
CA THR A 713 -1.30 4.80 31.61
C THR A 713 -0.36 3.66 31.23
N ALA A 714 -0.31 3.30 29.94
CA ALA A 714 0.45 2.17 29.45
C ALA A 714 1.96 2.32 29.66
N GLN A 715 2.51 3.50 29.37
CA GLN A 715 3.95 3.72 29.46
C GLN A 715 4.50 3.58 30.89
N LYS A 716 3.68 3.79 31.92
CA LYS A 716 4.09 3.63 33.33
C LYS A 716 4.60 2.24 33.65
N TYR A 717 3.90 1.21 33.18
CA TYR A 717 4.28 -0.19 33.39
C TYR A 717 5.07 -0.78 32.22
N ARG A 718 5.08 -0.13 31.05
CA ARG A 718 5.84 -0.62 29.86
C ARG A 718 7.27 -0.11 29.78
N VAL A 719 7.61 1.00 30.45
CA VAL A 719 8.96 1.62 30.34
C VAL A 719 10.10 0.63 30.59
N GLU A 720 9.93 -0.30 31.54
CA GLU A 720 10.91 -1.35 31.86
C GLU A 720 11.16 -2.33 30.71
N ASN A 721 10.13 -2.65 29.91
CA ASN A 721 10.26 -3.53 28.76
C ASN A 721 10.76 -2.78 27.51
N LEU A 722 10.48 -1.48 27.44
CA LEU A 722 10.77 -0.64 26.28
C LEU A 722 12.19 -0.07 26.30
N TYR A 723 12.68 0.45 27.42
CA TYR A 723 13.93 1.21 27.47
C TYR A 723 15.10 0.35 27.96
N GLU A 724 16.26 0.40 27.28
CA GLU A 724 17.45 -0.38 27.67
C GLU A 724 18.30 0.29 28.76
N GLY A 725 18.11 1.59 28.99
CA GLY A 725 18.90 2.36 29.96
C GLY A 725 18.39 2.27 31.40
N PRO A 726 19.05 2.97 32.33
CA PRO A 726 18.64 3.05 33.74
C PRO A 726 17.24 3.65 33.90
N LEU A 727 16.40 3.03 34.75
CA LEU A 727 15.00 3.45 34.95
C LEU A 727 14.82 4.74 35.78
N ASP A 728 15.91 5.23 36.37
CA ASP A 728 16.01 6.46 37.15
C ASP A 728 16.51 7.66 36.33
N ASP A 729 16.87 7.46 35.06
CA ASP A 729 17.28 8.56 34.19
C ASP A 729 16.10 9.44 33.72
N ALA A 730 16.45 10.57 33.10
CA ALA A 730 15.48 11.54 32.60
C ALA A 730 14.63 11.00 31.44
N TYR A 731 15.19 10.13 30.58
CA TYR A 731 14.51 9.58 29.40
C TYR A 731 13.47 8.53 29.81
N ALA A 732 13.83 7.59 30.68
CA ALA A 732 12.93 6.62 31.28
C ALA A 732 11.81 7.31 32.06
N SER A 733 12.13 8.35 32.83
CA SER A 733 11.12 9.15 33.54
C SER A 733 10.16 9.87 32.57
N ALA A 734 10.67 10.42 31.47
CA ALA A 734 9.86 11.08 30.45
C ALA A 734 8.94 10.11 29.68
N ILE A 735 9.45 8.91 29.33
CA ILE A 735 8.66 7.82 28.75
C ILE A 735 7.58 7.41 29.75
N ARG A 736 7.95 7.09 31.00
CA ARG A 736 7.03 6.66 32.06
C ARG A 736 5.85 7.62 32.24
N ASN A 737 6.10 8.92 32.15
CA ASN A 737 5.09 9.96 32.34
C ASN A 737 4.34 10.36 31.06
N CYS A 738 4.77 9.85 29.90
CA CYS A 738 4.33 10.31 28.58
C CYS A 738 4.36 11.85 28.54
N ASP A 739 5.55 12.40 28.79
CA ASP A 739 5.76 13.84 28.96
C ASP A 739 6.04 14.53 27.61
N PRO A 740 5.16 15.44 27.15
CA PRO A 740 5.37 16.15 25.88
C PRO A 740 6.49 17.18 25.94
N GLU A 741 6.85 17.66 27.14
CA GLU A 741 7.93 18.64 27.35
C GLU A 741 9.27 17.97 27.76
N GLY A 742 9.27 16.64 27.91
CA GLY A 742 10.46 15.85 28.18
C GLY A 742 11.40 15.70 26.97
N PRO A 743 12.56 15.05 27.14
CA PRO A 743 13.44 14.72 26.03
C PRO A 743 12.73 13.87 24.97
N LEU A 744 13.03 14.14 23.69
CA LEU A 744 12.42 13.42 22.59
C LEU A 744 12.87 11.96 22.61
N MET A 745 11.90 11.04 22.69
CA MET A 745 12.12 9.61 22.53
C MET A 745 11.11 9.08 21.50
N LEU A 746 11.57 8.85 20.28
CA LEU A 746 10.76 8.33 19.18
C LEU A 746 11.32 6.99 18.73
N TYR A 747 10.48 5.96 18.65
CA TYR A 747 10.87 4.67 18.08
C TYR A 747 10.29 4.49 16.68
N VAL A 748 11.15 4.30 15.68
CA VAL A 748 10.80 3.91 14.32
C VAL A 748 10.66 2.39 14.29
N SER A 749 9.46 1.91 13.98
CA SER A 749 9.14 0.48 13.98
C SER A 749 9.28 -0.16 12.59
N LYS A 750 8.91 0.57 11.53
CA LYS A 750 8.98 0.08 10.14
C LYS A 750 9.24 1.20 9.15
N MET A 751 9.84 0.83 8.02
CA MET A 751 10.02 1.70 6.86
C MET A 751 8.94 1.37 5.81
N ILE A 752 8.14 2.35 5.42
CA ILE A 752 7.05 2.20 4.45
C ILE A 752 7.52 2.76 3.11
N PRO A 753 7.50 1.98 2.01
CA PRO A 753 7.83 2.50 0.69
C PRO A 753 6.82 3.59 0.28
N ALA A 754 7.32 4.74 -0.18
CA ALA A 754 6.48 5.81 -0.68
C ALA A 754 6.02 5.54 -2.12
N SER A 755 4.92 6.17 -2.54
CA SER A 755 4.38 6.02 -3.90
C SER A 755 5.29 6.59 -4.99
N ASP A 756 6.14 7.56 -4.63
CA ASP A 756 7.22 8.06 -5.47
C ASP A 756 8.43 7.12 -5.37
N LYS A 757 8.78 6.49 -6.50
CA LYS A 757 9.88 5.53 -6.59
C LYS A 757 11.18 6.16 -6.06
N GLY A 758 11.62 5.75 -4.87
CA GLY A 758 12.93 6.09 -4.32
C GLY A 758 12.96 6.62 -2.88
N ARG A 759 11.82 6.78 -2.19
CA ARG A 759 11.79 7.23 -0.79
C ARG A 759 11.07 6.25 0.12
N PHE A 760 11.45 6.26 1.40
CA PHE A 760 10.73 5.56 2.46
C PHE A 760 10.22 6.54 3.51
N PHE A 761 9.05 6.24 4.07
CA PHE A 761 8.56 6.86 5.29
C PHE A 761 8.99 6.02 6.49
N ALA A 762 9.67 6.63 7.45
CA ALA A 762 9.90 6.04 8.76
C ALA A 762 8.61 6.15 9.57
N PHE A 763 7.96 5.01 9.84
CA PHE A 763 6.74 4.95 10.65
C PHE A 763 7.07 4.47 12.06
N GLY A 764 6.59 5.22 13.05
CA GLY A 764 6.95 5.02 14.43
C GLY A 764 6.01 5.69 15.42
N ARG A 765 6.42 5.71 16.68
CA ARG A 765 5.69 6.36 17.78
C ARG A 765 6.61 7.28 18.57
N VAL A 766 6.07 8.44 18.94
CA VAL A 766 6.69 9.34 19.92
C VAL A 766 6.29 8.86 21.31
N PHE A 767 7.24 8.39 22.12
CA PHE A 767 7.01 7.95 23.49
C PHE A 767 7.12 9.11 24.49
N ALA A 768 8.11 9.99 24.29
CA ALA A 768 8.30 11.21 25.07
C ALA A 768 8.73 12.38 24.18
N GLY A 769 8.49 13.60 24.65
CA GLY A 769 8.79 14.83 23.94
C GLY A 769 7.87 15.08 22.74
N LYS A 770 8.37 15.88 21.79
CA LYS A 770 7.61 16.37 20.64
C LYS A 770 8.49 16.45 19.41
N VAL A 771 8.01 15.95 18.27
CA VAL A 771 8.70 16.09 16.97
C VAL A 771 8.02 17.17 16.13
N SER A 772 8.79 18.02 15.47
CA SER A 772 8.28 19.14 14.68
C SER A 772 8.93 19.19 13.30
N THR A 773 8.18 19.67 12.31
CA THR A 773 8.68 19.80 10.94
C THR A 773 9.47 21.10 10.76
N GLY A 774 10.58 21.05 10.00
CA GLY A 774 11.32 22.25 9.59
C GLY A 774 10.67 23.04 8.45
N LEU A 775 9.57 22.54 7.89
CA LEU A 775 8.80 23.10 6.76
C LEU A 775 7.30 23.14 7.11
N LYS A 776 6.52 24.04 6.49
CA LYS A 776 5.06 24.10 6.67
C LYS A 776 4.38 22.89 6.01
N GLU A 777 4.07 21.88 6.81
CA GLU A 777 3.32 20.68 6.45
C GLU A 777 1.88 20.72 6.98
N THR A 778 1.06 19.70 6.66
CA THR A 778 -0.33 19.59 7.15
C THR A 778 -0.44 19.40 8.66
N VAL A 779 0.61 18.92 9.32
CA VAL A 779 0.72 18.77 10.77
C VAL A 779 2.10 19.29 11.16
N GLU A 780 2.16 20.42 11.86
CA GLU A 780 3.42 21.11 12.18
C GLU A 780 4.27 20.35 13.20
N ASP A 781 3.60 19.61 14.09
CA ASP A 781 4.25 18.86 15.14
C ASP A 781 3.39 17.69 15.65
N VAL A 782 4.04 16.70 16.26
CA VAL A 782 3.42 15.52 16.84
C VAL A 782 3.96 15.29 18.26
N PRO A 783 3.12 15.36 19.31
CA PRO A 783 3.52 15.13 20.69
C PRO A 783 3.56 13.64 21.05
N CYS A 784 4.16 13.34 22.20
CA CYS A 784 4.22 12.00 22.79
C CYS A 784 2.85 11.30 22.88
N GLY A 785 2.85 9.99 22.76
CA GLY A 785 1.67 9.14 22.75
C GLY A 785 1.10 8.86 21.35
N ASN A 786 1.56 9.57 20.31
CA ASN A 786 1.03 9.44 18.95
C ASN A 786 1.98 8.66 18.02
N THR A 787 1.39 8.03 17.00
CA THR A 787 2.12 7.48 15.86
C THR A 787 2.38 8.56 14.81
N VAL A 788 3.50 8.44 14.09
CA VAL A 788 3.93 9.42 13.08
C VAL A 788 4.64 8.73 11.93
N ALA A 789 4.42 9.24 10.72
CA ALA A 789 5.19 8.89 9.54
C ALA A 789 6.09 10.08 9.15
N MET A 790 7.38 9.84 9.01
CA MET A 790 8.39 10.87 8.71
C MET A 790 9.13 10.55 7.42
N VAL A 791 9.54 11.58 6.68
CA VAL A 791 10.32 11.44 5.44
C VAL A 791 11.74 11.99 5.62
N GLY A 792 12.72 11.40 4.94
CA GLY A 792 14.12 11.88 4.92
C GLY A 792 15.06 11.19 5.90
N LEU A 793 14.58 10.19 6.64
CA LEU A 793 15.39 9.38 7.56
C LEU A 793 15.89 8.06 6.92
N ASP A 794 15.45 7.79 5.70
CA ASP A 794 15.70 6.56 4.95
C ASP A 794 17.17 6.35 4.57
N GLN A 795 17.98 7.40 4.57
CA GLN A 795 19.42 7.30 4.35
C GLN A 795 20.20 6.79 5.57
N TYR A 796 19.64 7.00 6.77
CA TYR A 796 20.32 6.71 8.04
C TYR A 796 19.76 5.47 8.73
N ILE A 797 18.48 5.18 8.54
CA ILE A 797 17.78 4.06 9.16
C ILE A 797 17.71 2.88 8.19
N THR A 798 18.07 1.70 8.68
CA THR A 798 17.88 0.44 7.95
C THR A 798 16.51 -0.15 8.26
N LYS A 799 16.28 -0.63 9.48
CA LYS A 799 15.04 -1.33 9.86
C LYS A 799 14.24 -0.59 10.94
N ASN A 800 14.85 -0.48 12.12
CA ASN A 800 14.30 0.23 13.27
C ASN A 800 15.36 1.19 13.82
N ALA A 801 14.92 2.20 14.57
CA ALA A 801 15.81 3.14 15.23
C ALA A 801 15.09 3.85 16.38
N THR A 802 15.87 4.29 17.36
CA THR A 802 15.42 5.26 18.37
C THR A 802 15.98 6.63 17.99
N LEU A 803 15.12 7.65 17.94
CA LEU A 803 15.47 9.03 17.62
C LEU A 803 15.29 9.91 18.86
N THR A 804 16.25 10.79 19.08
CA THR A 804 16.24 11.80 20.15
C THR A 804 16.78 13.14 19.64
N ASN A 805 16.55 14.21 20.39
CA ASN A 805 16.89 15.59 20.02
C ASN A 805 18.25 16.06 20.56
N GLU A 806 18.89 15.33 21.48
CA GLU A 806 20.14 15.75 22.12
C GLU A 806 21.40 15.14 21.49
N LYS A 807 22.54 15.85 21.62
CA LYS A 807 23.84 15.51 21.03
C LYS A 807 24.75 14.69 21.98
N GLU A 808 24.30 14.34 23.19
CA GLU A 808 25.13 13.71 24.23
C GLU A 808 24.81 12.22 24.51
N VAL A 809 25.74 11.57 25.19
CA VAL A 809 26.10 10.14 25.16
C VAL A 809 25.21 9.25 26.06
N ASP A 810 24.25 9.82 26.79
CA ASP A 810 23.51 9.12 27.85
C ASP A 810 22.15 8.54 27.42
N ALA A 811 21.64 8.89 26.22
CA ALA A 811 20.39 8.33 25.72
C ALA A 811 20.58 6.86 25.29
N HIS A 812 19.84 5.95 25.91
CA HIS A 812 19.86 4.54 25.54
C HIS A 812 18.78 4.23 24.50
N PRO A 813 18.99 3.23 23.62
CA PRO A 813 17.97 2.85 22.67
C PRO A 813 16.74 2.25 23.36
N ILE A 814 15.58 2.42 22.73
CA ILE A 814 14.44 1.55 22.99
C ILE A 814 14.81 0.16 22.45
N ARG A 815 14.57 -0.87 23.26
CA ARG A 815 14.96 -2.26 23.01
C ARG A 815 14.56 -2.68 21.62
N ALA A 816 15.43 -3.35 20.87
CA ALA A 816 15.05 -3.89 19.57
C ALA A 816 13.98 -4.99 19.71
N MET A 817 13.15 -5.19 18.68
CA MET A 817 12.17 -6.28 18.69
C MET A 817 12.84 -7.62 18.43
N LYS A 818 12.49 -8.62 19.23
CA LYS A 818 12.78 -10.02 18.92
C LYS A 818 11.65 -10.56 18.06
N PHE A 819 11.96 -11.00 16.85
CA PHE A 819 10.98 -11.66 15.99
C PHE A 819 10.77 -13.10 16.48
N SER A 820 9.52 -13.56 16.48
CA SER A 820 9.20 -14.94 16.85
C SER A 820 9.57 -15.96 15.78
N VAL A 821 9.90 -15.50 14.58
CA VAL A 821 10.25 -16.35 13.45
C VAL A 821 11.60 -15.91 12.89
N SER A 822 12.42 -16.89 12.54
CA SER A 822 13.72 -16.68 11.92
C SER A 822 13.65 -16.82 10.40
N PRO A 823 14.44 -16.06 9.63
CA PRO A 823 14.49 -16.19 8.17
C PRO A 823 15.29 -17.45 7.77
N VAL A 824 14.62 -18.59 7.71
CA VAL A 824 15.24 -19.91 7.45
C VAL A 824 15.30 -20.29 5.97
N VAL A 825 14.37 -19.79 5.15
CA VAL A 825 14.30 -20.10 3.71
C VAL A 825 15.14 -19.10 2.93
N ARG A 826 16.12 -19.60 2.17
CA ARG A 826 17.06 -18.80 1.39
C ARG A 826 16.94 -19.05 -0.10
N VAL A 827 17.08 -18.01 -0.91
CA VAL A 827 17.19 -18.12 -2.37
C VAL A 827 18.33 -17.24 -2.85
N ALA A 828 19.17 -17.77 -3.75
CA ALA A 828 20.15 -16.98 -4.46
C ALA A 828 19.48 -16.24 -5.62
N VAL A 829 19.81 -14.96 -5.75
CA VAL A 829 19.23 -14.04 -6.73
C VAL A 829 20.34 -13.45 -7.59
N GLN A 830 20.16 -13.50 -8.91
CA GLN A 830 21.07 -12.94 -9.89
C GLN A 830 20.31 -12.09 -10.90
N CYS A 831 20.96 -11.10 -11.51
CA CYS A 831 20.35 -10.37 -12.62
C CYS A 831 20.37 -11.24 -13.88
N LYS A 832 19.25 -11.28 -14.61
CA LYS A 832 19.24 -11.88 -15.95
C LYS A 832 20.17 -11.13 -16.92
N VAL A 833 20.25 -9.80 -16.75
CA VAL A 833 21.15 -8.93 -17.50
C VAL A 833 22.23 -8.39 -16.56
N ALA A 834 23.49 -8.69 -16.82
CA ALA A 834 24.60 -8.31 -15.95
C ALA A 834 24.71 -6.78 -15.71
N SER A 835 24.29 -5.94 -16.66
CA SER A 835 24.29 -4.48 -16.50
C SER A 835 23.32 -3.97 -15.44
N ASP A 836 22.32 -4.77 -15.04
CA ASP A 836 21.36 -4.41 -14.00
C ASP A 836 21.86 -4.75 -12.59
N LEU A 837 23.07 -5.29 -12.42
CA LEU A 837 23.66 -5.59 -11.11
C LEU A 837 23.61 -4.41 -10.12
N PRO A 838 23.91 -3.15 -10.51
CA PRO A 838 23.75 -2.02 -9.59
C PRO A 838 22.30 -1.82 -9.11
N LYS A 839 21.30 -2.12 -9.96
CA LYS A 839 19.89 -2.06 -9.58
C LYS A 839 19.52 -3.17 -8.62
N LEU A 840 20.08 -4.38 -8.78
CA LEU A 840 19.86 -5.48 -7.85
C LEU A 840 20.48 -5.16 -6.49
N VAL A 841 21.71 -4.67 -6.43
CA VAL A 841 22.37 -4.31 -5.16
C VAL A 841 21.59 -3.22 -4.43
N GLU A 842 21.16 -2.17 -5.14
CA GLU A 842 20.32 -1.13 -4.53
C GLU A 842 18.93 -1.66 -4.17
N GLY A 843 18.35 -2.52 -5.01
CA GLY A 843 17.07 -3.16 -4.77
C GLY A 843 17.07 -4.03 -3.52
N LEU A 844 18.13 -4.81 -3.30
CA LEU A 844 18.33 -5.65 -2.10
C LEU A 844 18.47 -4.80 -0.84
N LYS A 845 19.16 -3.66 -0.90
CA LYS A 845 19.23 -2.70 0.21
C LYS A 845 17.85 -2.14 0.54
N ARG A 846 17.05 -1.79 -0.48
CA ARG A 846 15.69 -1.26 -0.31
C ARG A 846 14.74 -2.33 0.24
N LEU A 847 14.87 -3.58 -0.22
CA LEU A 847 14.13 -4.73 0.30
C LEU A 847 14.42 -4.95 1.79
N ALA A 848 15.71 -4.97 2.16
CA ALA A 848 16.15 -5.12 3.54
C ALA A 848 15.66 -4.00 4.49
N LYS A 849 15.32 -2.82 3.94
CA LYS A 849 14.69 -1.73 4.69
C LYS A 849 13.17 -1.89 4.82
N SER A 850 12.53 -2.31 3.73
CA SER A 850 11.07 -2.43 3.63
C SER A 850 10.49 -3.52 4.53
N ASP A 851 11.19 -4.67 4.63
CA ASP A 851 10.74 -5.80 5.42
C ASP A 851 11.58 -5.98 6.70
N PRO A 852 10.96 -6.02 7.90
CA PRO A 852 11.70 -6.16 9.15
C PRO A 852 12.52 -7.45 9.27
N MET A 853 12.09 -8.54 8.63
CA MET A 853 12.63 -9.88 8.84
C MET A 853 13.52 -10.37 7.69
N VAL A 854 13.31 -9.85 6.48
CA VAL A 854 14.15 -10.25 5.34
C VAL A 854 15.62 -9.97 5.64
N VAL A 855 16.47 -10.93 5.29
CA VAL A 855 17.93 -10.80 5.40
C VAL A 855 18.52 -10.94 4.00
N CYS A 856 19.14 -9.86 3.52
CA CYS A 856 19.85 -9.84 2.26
C CYS A 856 21.35 -9.89 2.55
N THR A 857 22.02 -10.96 2.15
CA THR A 857 23.47 -11.14 2.35
C THR A 857 24.17 -11.38 1.02
N ILE A 858 25.45 -11.02 0.96
CA ILE A 858 26.32 -11.36 -0.16
C ILE A 858 27.29 -12.41 0.37
N GLU A 859 27.29 -13.60 -0.23
CA GLU A 859 28.25 -14.65 0.12
C GLU A 859 29.62 -14.36 -0.52
N GLU A 860 30.68 -15.00 0.01
CA GLU A 860 32.04 -14.84 -0.51
C GLU A 860 32.20 -15.31 -1.96
N SER A 861 31.31 -16.21 -2.41
CA SER A 861 31.16 -16.64 -3.80
C SER A 861 30.70 -15.51 -4.74
N GLY A 862 30.20 -14.40 -4.19
CA GLY A 862 29.59 -13.31 -4.94
C GLY A 862 28.09 -13.48 -5.17
N GLU A 863 27.47 -14.55 -4.65
CA GLU A 863 26.03 -14.78 -4.74
C GLU A 863 25.25 -13.86 -3.80
N HIS A 864 24.16 -13.28 -4.30
CA HIS A 864 23.25 -12.50 -3.49
C HIS A 864 22.14 -13.39 -2.94
N ILE A 865 22.08 -13.55 -1.62
CA ILE A 865 21.10 -14.40 -0.95
C ILE A 865 20.01 -13.53 -0.32
N VAL A 866 18.75 -13.90 -0.57
CA VAL A 866 17.58 -13.35 0.10
C VAL A 866 16.99 -14.43 0.99
N ALA A 867 16.90 -14.16 2.29
CA ALA A 867 16.34 -15.06 3.28
C ALA A 867 15.04 -14.51 3.87
N GLY A 868 14.00 -15.35 3.97
CA GLY A 868 12.71 -15.02 4.57
C GLY A 868 12.20 -16.11 5.51
N ALA A 869 11.16 -15.82 6.29
CA ALA A 869 10.54 -16.81 7.20
C ALA A 869 9.98 -18.05 6.53
N GLY A 870 9.37 -17.88 5.35
CA GLY A 870 8.64 -18.94 4.66
C GLY A 870 8.58 -18.68 3.16
N GLU A 871 8.02 -19.65 2.43
CA GLU A 871 7.94 -19.64 0.98
C GLU A 871 7.10 -18.45 0.47
N LEU A 872 5.94 -18.20 1.10
CA LEU A 872 5.05 -17.11 0.70
C LEU A 872 5.69 -15.75 0.97
N HIS A 873 6.31 -15.56 2.14
CA HIS A 873 7.01 -14.30 2.42
C HIS A 873 8.17 -14.06 1.45
N LEU A 874 8.94 -15.11 1.11
CA LEU A 874 10.04 -14.98 0.16
C LEU A 874 9.54 -14.68 -1.26
N GLU A 875 8.44 -15.30 -1.70
CA GLU A 875 7.79 -15.02 -2.97
C GLU A 875 7.42 -13.53 -3.11
N ILE A 876 6.78 -12.97 -2.08
CA ILE A 876 6.42 -11.55 -2.04
C ILE A 876 7.67 -10.66 -2.01
N CYS A 877 8.68 -11.00 -1.22
CA CYS A 877 9.93 -10.24 -1.17
C CYS A 877 10.64 -10.18 -2.52
N LEU A 878 10.68 -11.31 -3.25
CA LEU A 878 11.29 -11.37 -4.57
C LEU A 878 10.48 -10.59 -5.60
N LYS A 879 9.14 -10.58 -5.49
CA LYS A 879 8.27 -9.75 -6.32
C LYS A 879 8.48 -8.26 -6.07
N ASP A 880 8.53 -7.84 -4.80
CA ASP A 880 8.83 -6.45 -4.41
C ASP A 880 10.21 -6.02 -4.92
N LEU A 881 11.20 -6.91 -4.83
CA LEU A 881 12.54 -6.68 -5.37
C LEU A 881 12.50 -6.39 -6.88
N GLN A 882 11.86 -7.28 -7.64
CA GLN A 882 11.80 -7.19 -9.10
C GLN A 882 10.96 -5.99 -9.57
N ASP A 883 9.72 -5.88 -9.10
CA ASP A 883 8.73 -4.94 -9.64
C ASP A 883 8.93 -3.51 -9.11
N ASP A 884 9.12 -3.37 -7.79
CA ASP A 884 9.13 -2.07 -7.13
C ASP A 884 10.55 -1.50 -6.95
N PHE A 885 11.52 -2.34 -6.54
CA PHE A 885 12.85 -1.85 -6.17
C PHE A 885 13.84 -1.84 -7.34
N MET A 886 13.74 -2.80 -8.26
CA MET A 886 14.54 -2.86 -9.49
C MET A 886 13.87 -2.22 -10.71
N GLY A 887 12.60 -1.80 -10.57
CA GLY A 887 11.85 -1.12 -11.63
C GLY A 887 11.42 -2.06 -12.77
N GLY A 888 11.19 -3.34 -12.45
CA GLY A 888 10.77 -4.38 -13.40
C GLY A 888 11.92 -5.12 -14.10
N ALA A 889 13.16 -4.95 -13.65
CA ALA A 889 14.30 -5.68 -14.21
C ALA A 889 14.27 -7.15 -13.77
N GLU A 890 14.37 -8.08 -14.72
CA GLU A 890 14.21 -9.51 -14.47
C GLU A 890 15.35 -10.09 -13.64
N ILE A 891 14.97 -10.88 -12.62
CA ILE A 891 15.90 -11.65 -11.78
C ILE A 891 15.82 -13.14 -12.09
N ILE A 892 16.94 -13.83 -11.94
CA ILE A 892 17.04 -15.30 -11.91
C ILE A 892 17.12 -15.70 -10.44
N LYS A 893 16.24 -16.62 -10.05
CA LYS A 893 16.17 -17.18 -8.70
C LYS A 893 16.63 -18.63 -8.71
N SER A 894 17.45 -19.02 -7.74
CA SER A 894 17.78 -20.43 -7.49
C SER A 894 16.60 -21.17 -6.85
N ASP A 895 16.74 -22.48 -6.73
CA ASP A 895 15.87 -23.26 -5.87
C ASP A 895 16.02 -22.80 -4.39
N PRO A 896 14.95 -22.87 -3.58
CA PRO A 896 15.03 -22.58 -2.16
C PRO A 896 15.98 -23.52 -1.42
N VAL A 897 16.77 -22.95 -0.53
CA VAL A 897 17.78 -23.63 0.27
C VAL A 897 17.51 -23.36 1.74
N VAL A 898 17.82 -24.33 2.59
CA VAL A 898 17.70 -24.23 4.04
C VAL A 898 19.08 -24.08 4.67
N SER A 899 19.18 -23.26 5.71
CA SER A 899 20.41 -23.16 6.52
C SER A 899 20.41 -24.26 7.57
N PHE A 900 21.50 -25.02 7.67
CA PHE A 900 21.70 -26.04 8.69
C PHE A 900 22.51 -25.47 9.86
N ARG A 901 22.66 -26.23 10.93
CA ARG A 901 23.65 -25.94 12.00
C ARG A 901 24.53 -27.15 12.23
N GLU A 902 25.71 -26.92 12.78
CA GLU A 902 26.66 -27.97 13.12
C GLU A 902 26.69 -28.17 14.64
N THR A 903 26.60 -29.42 15.10
CA THR A 903 26.63 -29.75 16.53
C THR A 903 27.48 -30.99 16.78
N VAL A 904 27.59 -31.40 18.04
CA VAL A 904 28.32 -32.60 18.47
C VAL A 904 27.39 -33.51 19.25
N LEU A 905 27.51 -34.82 19.06
CA LEU A 905 26.66 -35.80 19.77
C LEU A 905 27.21 -36.16 21.15
N GLU A 906 28.53 -36.22 21.28
CA GLU A 906 29.22 -36.71 22.48
C GLU A 906 30.39 -35.81 22.85
N ARG A 907 31.01 -36.04 24.02
CA ARG A 907 32.31 -35.43 24.34
C ARG A 907 33.38 -35.93 23.37
N SER A 908 34.35 -35.07 23.03
CA SER A 908 35.53 -35.46 22.25
C SER A 908 36.15 -36.75 22.81
N CYS A 909 36.44 -37.71 21.94
CA CYS A 909 37.00 -39.00 22.35
C CYS A 909 38.42 -38.88 22.95
N ARG A 910 39.10 -37.75 22.72
CA ARG A 910 40.40 -37.38 23.29
C ARG A 910 40.58 -35.87 23.29
N THR A 911 41.46 -35.36 24.15
CA THR A 911 41.96 -33.98 24.08
C THR A 911 42.79 -33.79 22.81
N VAL A 912 42.44 -32.80 21.98
CA VAL A 912 43.18 -32.45 20.76
C VAL A 912 44.10 -31.26 20.99
N MET A 913 45.13 -31.12 20.16
CA MET A 913 46.11 -30.04 20.28
C MET A 913 46.43 -29.39 18.94
N SER A 914 46.66 -28.08 18.96
CA SER A 914 47.21 -27.34 17.82
C SER A 914 48.39 -26.45 18.26
N LYS A 915 49.42 -26.38 17.43
CA LYS A 915 50.63 -25.58 17.61
C LYS A 915 50.46 -24.21 16.93
N SER A 916 51.04 -23.16 17.52
CA SER A 916 51.16 -21.86 16.85
C SER A 916 52.07 -21.93 15.63
N PRO A 917 51.94 -21.01 14.64
CA PRO A 917 52.85 -20.93 13.50
C PRO A 917 54.34 -20.84 13.90
N ASN A 918 54.64 -20.14 15.01
CA ASN A 918 55.97 -20.07 15.59
C ASN A 918 56.40 -21.34 16.38
N LYS A 919 55.53 -22.35 16.50
CA LYS A 919 55.74 -23.65 17.18
C LYS A 919 56.02 -23.59 18.69
N HIS A 920 55.97 -22.40 19.29
CA HIS A 920 56.27 -22.21 20.72
C HIS A 920 55.05 -22.33 21.62
N ASN A 921 53.84 -22.14 21.09
CA ASN A 921 52.61 -22.24 21.84
C ASN A 921 51.80 -23.46 21.41
N ARG A 922 51.06 -24.05 22.36
CA ARG A 922 50.20 -25.20 22.13
C ARG A 922 48.89 -25.00 22.88
N LEU A 923 47.77 -25.18 22.19
CA LEU A 923 46.44 -25.10 22.77
C LEU A 923 45.82 -26.49 22.80
N TYR A 924 45.32 -26.92 23.97
CA TYR A 924 44.67 -28.21 24.16
C TYR A 924 43.19 -28.00 24.45
N MET A 925 42.32 -28.70 23.73
CA MET A 925 40.88 -28.46 23.82
C MET A 925 40.05 -29.72 23.65
N GLU A 926 38.86 -29.72 24.25
CA GLU A 926 37.79 -30.70 24.05
C GLU A 926 36.48 -29.99 23.71
N ALA A 927 35.60 -30.69 23.00
CA ALA A 927 34.24 -30.26 22.73
C ALA A 927 33.25 -31.24 23.39
N ARG A 928 32.11 -30.74 23.84
CA ARG A 928 30.99 -31.56 24.32
C ARG A 928 29.66 -30.89 23.99
N PRO A 929 28.55 -31.65 23.89
CA PRO A 929 27.24 -31.05 23.76
C PRO A 929 26.89 -30.21 25.00
N LEU A 930 26.09 -29.17 24.78
CA LEU A 930 25.40 -28.47 25.86
C LEU A 930 24.29 -29.35 26.46
N GLU A 931 23.94 -29.05 27.71
CA GLU A 931 22.83 -29.67 28.39
C GLU A 931 21.50 -29.32 27.71
N GLU A 932 20.52 -30.22 27.80
CA GLU A 932 19.21 -30.06 27.18
C GLU A 932 18.51 -28.77 27.65
N GLY A 933 17.93 -28.01 26.71
CA GLY A 933 17.26 -26.73 27.01
C GLY A 933 18.20 -25.53 27.20
N LEU A 934 19.52 -25.73 27.32
CA LEU A 934 20.47 -24.63 27.56
C LEU A 934 20.71 -23.82 26.29
N ALA A 935 20.74 -24.45 25.12
CA ALA A 935 20.86 -23.75 23.85
C ALA A 935 19.67 -22.81 23.61
N GLU A 936 18.46 -23.28 23.92
CA GLU A 936 17.22 -22.52 23.85
C GLU A 936 17.24 -21.34 24.84
N ALA A 937 17.69 -21.58 26.08
CA ALA A 937 17.82 -20.52 27.08
C ALA A 937 18.77 -19.39 26.67
N ILE A 938 19.84 -19.72 25.95
CA ILE A 938 20.78 -18.73 25.40
C ILE A 938 20.13 -17.95 24.25
N ASP A 939 19.45 -18.62 23.31
CA ASP A 939 18.74 -17.94 22.21
C ASP A 939 17.63 -17.01 22.72
N ASP A 940 16.86 -17.46 23.71
CA ASP A 940 15.82 -16.67 24.38
C ASP A 940 16.40 -15.43 25.08
N GLY A 941 17.72 -15.41 25.30
CA GLY A 941 18.43 -14.37 26.03
C GLY A 941 18.17 -14.40 27.54
N ARG A 942 17.76 -15.55 28.09
CA ARG A 942 17.70 -15.77 29.54
C ARG A 942 19.11 -15.87 30.14
N ILE A 943 20.07 -16.34 29.34
CA ILE A 943 21.48 -16.42 29.69
C ILE A 943 22.29 -15.77 28.57
N GLY A 944 23.11 -14.79 28.91
CA GLY A 944 23.90 -14.04 27.95
C GLY A 944 25.24 -13.52 28.48
N PRO A 945 26.01 -12.85 27.61
CA PRO A 945 27.30 -12.28 27.98
C PRO A 945 27.17 -11.06 28.91
N ARG A 946 26.03 -10.35 28.87
CA ARG A 946 25.78 -9.11 29.63
C ARG A 946 25.34 -9.37 31.08
N ASP A 947 24.96 -10.59 31.41
CA ASP A 947 24.50 -10.91 32.77
C ASP A 947 25.66 -10.87 33.76
N ASP A 948 25.35 -10.46 35.00
CA ASP A 948 26.32 -10.55 36.09
C ASP A 948 26.78 -12.01 36.25
N PRO A 949 28.10 -12.28 36.26
CA PRO A 949 28.62 -13.65 36.31
C PRO A 949 28.12 -14.47 37.50
N LYS A 950 27.75 -13.85 38.63
CA LYS A 950 27.20 -14.56 39.80
C LYS A 950 25.76 -14.98 39.55
N VAL A 951 24.95 -14.11 38.93
CA VAL A 951 23.56 -14.42 38.55
C VAL A 951 23.55 -15.54 37.52
N ARG A 952 24.36 -15.39 36.46
CA ARG A 952 24.51 -16.43 35.44
C ARG A 952 24.96 -17.77 36.02
N SER A 953 25.95 -17.76 36.91
CA SER A 953 26.43 -18.96 37.60
C SER A 953 25.36 -19.62 38.47
N LYS A 954 24.47 -18.84 39.08
CA LYS A 954 23.35 -19.36 39.86
C LYS A 954 22.35 -20.08 38.96
N ILE A 955 21.91 -19.44 37.87
CA ILE A 955 20.96 -20.02 36.90
C ILE A 955 21.51 -21.33 36.33
N LEU A 956 22.75 -21.31 35.82
CA LEU A 956 23.40 -22.51 35.26
C LEU A 956 23.49 -23.66 36.28
N SER A 957 23.74 -23.36 37.55
CA SER A 957 23.86 -24.37 38.59
C SER A 957 22.50 -24.94 39.04
N GLU A 958 21.50 -24.09 39.21
CA GLU A 958 20.18 -24.47 39.72
C GLU A 958 19.30 -25.13 38.65
N GLU A 959 19.34 -24.66 37.40
CA GLU A 959 18.47 -25.16 36.32
C GLU A 959 19.14 -26.23 35.45
N PHE A 960 20.45 -26.12 35.23
CA PHE A 960 21.18 -26.97 34.27
C PHE A 960 22.27 -27.84 34.92
N GLY A 961 22.37 -27.82 36.26
CA GLY A 961 23.28 -28.70 37.01
C GLY A 961 24.78 -28.37 36.88
N TRP A 962 25.15 -27.15 36.45
CA TRP A 962 26.55 -26.75 36.34
C TRP A 962 27.23 -26.53 37.70
N ASP A 963 28.54 -26.77 37.73
CA ASP A 963 29.37 -26.35 38.86
C ASP A 963 29.51 -24.81 38.90
N LYS A 964 29.36 -24.24 40.10
CA LYS A 964 29.37 -22.78 40.30
C LYS A 964 30.72 -22.13 40.02
N GLU A 965 31.82 -22.83 40.26
CA GLU A 965 33.15 -22.28 39.95
C GLU A 965 33.41 -22.36 38.44
N LEU A 966 33.00 -23.46 37.80
CA LEU A 966 33.10 -23.64 36.37
C LEU A 966 32.28 -22.59 35.58
N ALA A 967 31.05 -22.32 36.01
CA ALA A 967 30.18 -21.34 35.36
C ALA A 967 30.75 -19.90 35.37
N LYS A 968 31.62 -19.58 36.33
CA LYS A 968 32.33 -18.28 36.39
C LYS A 968 33.49 -18.20 35.40
N LYS A 969 33.98 -19.33 34.90
CA LYS A 969 35.11 -19.44 33.96
C LYS A 969 34.69 -19.46 32.49
N ILE A 970 33.42 -19.19 32.19
CA ILE A 970 32.94 -18.98 30.83
C ILE A 970 33.60 -17.72 30.26
N TRP A 971 34.31 -17.86 29.14
CA TRP A 971 34.99 -16.76 28.47
C TRP A 971 34.05 -15.94 27.59
N CYS A 972 33.25 -16.62 26.76
CA CYS A 972 32.31 -15.97 25.85
C CYS A 972 31.28 -16.98 25.33
N PHE A 973 30.23 -16.45 24.70
CA PHE A 973 29.26 -17.18 23.90
C PHE A 973 29.51 -16.93 22.41
N GLY A 974 29.04 -17.78 21.50
CA GLY A 974 29.29 -17.59 20.07
C GLY A 974 28.35 -18.39 19.17
N PRO A 975 28.24 -18.04 17.87
CA PRO A 975 28.88 -16.90 17.22
C PRO A 975 28.29 -15.55 17.64
N GLU A 976 28.96 -14.45 17.28
CA GLU A 976 28.54 -13.06 17.50
C GLU A 976 28.28 -12.68 18.97
N THR A 977 28.98 -13.32 19.92
CA THR A 977 28.88 -13.09 21.37
C THR A 977 27.56 -13.50 22.04
N THR A 978 26.54 -13.87 21.27
CA THR A 978 25.21 -14.23 21.78
C THR A 978 24.77 -15.64 21.38
N GLY A 979 25.47 -16.30 20.46
CA GLY A 979 25.08 -17.61 19.99
C GLY A 979 25.21 -18.73 21.03
N PRO A 980 24.47 -19.85 20.85
CA PRO A 980 24.33 -20.94 21.81
C PRO A 980 25.52 -21.92 21.77
N ASN A 981 26.73 -21.39 21.83
CA ASN A 981 27.97 -22.14 22.02
C ASN A 981 28.81 -21.38 23.06
N MET A 982 29.66 -22.08 23.81
CA MET A 982 30.47 -21.42 24.84
C MET A 982 31.90 -21.94 24.88
N VAL A 983 32.81 -21.07 25.33
CA VAL A 983 34.19 -21.44 25.66
C VAL A 983 34.37 -21.34 27.17
N VAL A 984 34.91 -22.39 27.77
CA VAL A 984 35.12 -22.51 29.21
C VAL A 984 36.58 -22.83 29.52
N ASP A 985 37.14 -22.11 30.48
CA ASP A 985 38.49 -22.36 30.97
C ASP A 985 38.55 -23.50 32.00
N MET A 986 39.30 -24.55 31.66
CA MET A 986 39.58 -25.71 32.51
C MET A 986 41.03 -25.75 33.00
N CYS A 987 41.86 -24.78 32.63
CA CYS A 987 43.29 -24.75 32.94
C CYS A 987 43.53 -24.60 34.45
N LYS A 988 44.64 -25.17 34.92
CA LYS A 988 45.11 -25.05 36.32
C LYS A 988 46.58 -24.66 36.36
N GLY A 989 46.89 -23.50 36.94
CA GLY A 989 48.26 -23.05 37.17
C GLY A 989 49.00 -22.50 35.95
N VAL A 990 48.29 -22.15 34.87
CA VAL A 990 48.88 -21.56 33.65
C VAL A 990 49.08 -20.05 33.81
N GLN A 991 50.32 -19.58 33.73
CA GLN A 991 50.66 -18.15 33.73
C GLN A 991 50.34 -17.52 32.37
N TYR A 992 50.01 -16.22 32.33
CA TYR A 992 49.72 -15.45 31.11
C TYR A 992 48.47 -15.87 30.31
N LEU A 993 47.61 -16.74 30.85
CA LEU A 993 46.38 -17.20 30.17
C LEU A 993 45.44 -16.04 29.77
N ASN A 994 45.35 -15.01 30.62
CA ASN A 994 44.53 -13.83 30.34
C ASN A 994 45.00 -13.03 29.12
N GLU A 995 46.28 -13.09 28.76
CA GLU A 995 46.81 -12.36 27.60
C GLU A 995 46.36 -12.95 26.25
N ILE A 996 46.08 -14.25 26.23
CA ILE A 996 45.65 -14.95 25.00
C ILE A 996 44.13 -15.06 24.89
N LYS A 997 43.39 -14.76 25.96
CA LYS A 997 41.94 -14.91 26.04
C LYS A 997 41.24 -14.25 24.85
N ASP A 998 41.53 -12.98 24.56
CA ASP A 998 40.88 -12.25 23.47
C ASP A 998 41.21 -12.85 22.09
N SER A 999 42.40 -13.41 21.92
CA SER A 999 42.80 -14.08 20.68
C SER A 999 42.08 -15.42 20.49
N VAL A 1000 41.89 -16.19 21.58
CA VAL A 1000 41.12 -17.44 21.54
C VAL A 1000 39.64 -17.13 21.32
N VAL A 1001 39.09 -16.12 21.99
CA VAL A 1001 37.72 -15.64 21.77
C VAL A 1001 37.51 -15.24 20.32
N ALA A 1002 38.41 -14.44 19.73
CA ALA A 1002 38.31 -14.06 18.31
C ALA A 1002 38.37 -15.27 17.37
N GLY A 1003 39.28 -16.23 17.64
CA GLY A 1003 39.34 -17.49 16.90
C GLY A 1003 38.07 -18.33 17.03
N PHE A 1004 37.44 -18.34 18.22
CA PHE A 1004 36.18 -19.03 18.48
C PHE A 1004 34.98 -18.35 17.82
N GLN A 1005 34.87 -17.02 17.84
CA GLN A 1005 33.80 -16.32 17.13
C GLN A 1005 33.84 -16.63 15.62
N TRP A 1006 35.05 -16.72 15.06
CA TRP A 1006 35.24 -17.11 13.68
C TRP A 1006 34.87 -18.59 13.46
N ALA A 1007 35.44 -19.49 14.25
CA ALA A 1007 35.23 -20.93 14.11
C ALA A 1007 33.77 -21.33 14.31
N SER A 1008 33.07 -20.77 15.29
CA SER A 1008 31.66 -21.06 15.57
C SER A 1008 30.69 -20.49 14.52
N LYS A 1009 31.13 -19.49 13.74
CA LYS A 1009 30.37 -18.96 12.61
C LYS A 1009 30.48 -19.84 11.36
N GLU A 1010 31.66 -20.39 11.12
CA GLU A 1010 31.88 -21.28 9.98
C GLU A 1010 31.56 -22.74 10.33
N GLY A 1011 32.19 -23.37 11.31
CA GLY A 1011 32.01 -24.82 11.49
C GLY A 1011 32.86 -25.66 10.52
N PRO A 1012 33.31 -26.86 10.93
CA PRO A 1012 34.23 -27.69 10.13
C PRO A 1012 33.55 -28.56 9.05
N LEU A 1013 32.25 -28.84 9.13
CA LEU A 1013 31.58 -29.76 8.19
C LEU A 1013 31.31 -29.08 6.85
N ALA A 1014 30.51 -28.03 6.85
CA ALA A 1014 29.95 -27.39 5.66
C ALA A 1014 30.03 -25.86 5.70
N GLU A 1015 30.84 -25.32 6.60
CA GLU A 1015 30.89 -23.88 6.91
C GLU A 1015 29.49 -23.32 7.30
N GLU A 1016 28.68 -24.09 8.05
CA GLU A 1016 27.46 -23.62 8.72
C GLU A 1016 27.66 -23.34 10.22
N ASN A 1017 27.00 -22.29 10.74
CA ASN A 1017 27.08 -21.90 12.15
C ASN A 1017 26.93 -23.10 13.10
N MET A 1018 27.82 -23.16 14.10
CA MET A 1018 27.73 -24.15 15.17
C MET A 1018 26.55 -23.84 16.11
N ARG A 1019 25.99 -24.87 16.74
CA ARG A 1019 24.95 -24.74 17.77
C ARG A 1019 25.08 -25.84 18.81
N GLY A 1020 24.91 -25.49 20.09
CA GLY A 1020 24.80 -26.46 21.16
C GLY A 1020 26.14 -27.05 21.61
N VAL A 1021 27.26 -26.35 21.42
CA VAL A 1021 28.60 -26.89 21.73
C VAL A 1021 29.30 -26.10 22.85
N CYS A 1022 29.80 -26.82 23.85
CA CYS A 1022 30.73 -26.29 24.86
C CYS A 1022 32.17 -26.73 24.52
N PHE A 1023 33.05 -25.75 24.36
CA PHE A 1023 34.48 -25.96 24.14
C PHE A 1023 35.25 -25.71 25.43
N GLU A 1024 36.00 -26.70 25.88
CA GLU A 1024 36.76 -26.69 27.13
C GLU A 1024 38.25 -26.51 26.83
N VAL A 1025 38.85 -25.40 27.28
CA VAL A 1025 40.29 -25.16 27.18
C VAL A 1025 40.99 -25.91 28.30
N CYS A 1026 41.48 -27.11 28.00
CA CYS A 1026 42.01 -28.05 28.98
C CYS A 1026 43.40 -27.67 29.48
N ASP A 1027 44.29 -27.26 28.57
CA ASP A 1027 45.68 -26.88 28.89
C ASP A 1027 46.26 -25.96 27.81
N VAL A 1028 47.29 -25.19 28.19
CA VAL A 1028 48.00 -24.28 27.27
C VAL A 1028 49.48 -24.24 27.59
N VAL A 1029 50.32 -24.45 26.57
CA VAL A 1029 51.75 -24.15 26.64
C VAL A 1029 51.98 -22.79 26.01
N LEU A 1030 52.52 -21.85 26.79
CA LEU A 1030 52.79 -20.48 26.36
C LEU A 1030 54.29 -20.19 26.35
N HIS A 1031 54.76 -19.51 25.30
CA HIS A 1031 56.12 -18.96 25.28
C HIS A 1031 56.26 -17.89 26.38
N ALA A 1032 57.47 -17.64 26.90
CA ALA A 1032 57.71 -16.69 28.00
C ALA A 1032 57.55 -15.22 27.58
N ASP A 1033 57.94 -14.87 26.35
CA ASP A 1033 57.81 -13.49 25.84
C ASP A 1033 56.47 -13.22 25.13
N ALA A 1034 55.84 -12.09 25.45
CA ALA A 1034 54.54 -11.66 24.91
C ALA A 1034 54.53 -11.47 23.39
N ILE A 1035 55.68 -11.12 22.79
CA ILE A 1035 55.82 -10.93 21.33
C ILE A 1035 55.48 -12.22 20.57
N HIS A 1036 55.76 -13.39 21.18
CA HIS A 1036 55.45 -14.70 20.60
C HIS A 1036 54.02 -15.18 20.89
N ARG A 1037 53.20 -14.37 21.58
CA ARG A 1037 51.81 -14.66 21.97
C ARG A 1037 50.77 -13.75 21.31
N GLY A 1038 51.15 -12.99 20.28
CA GLY A 1038 50.22 -12.08 19.59
C GLY A 1038 49.08 -12.79 18.86
N GLY A 1039 48.03 -12.03 18.51
CA GLY A 1039 46.81 -12.56 17.89
C GLY A 1039 47.04 -13.33 16.58
N GLY A 1040 48.01 -12.91 15.75
CA GLY A 1040 48.39 -13.65 14.54
C GLY A 1040 48.93 -15.07 14.79
N GLN A 1041 49.32 -15.39 16.03
CA GLN A 1041 49.73 -16.74 16.43
C GLN A 1041 48.56 -17.55 17.02
N PHE A 1042 47.72 -16.94 17.85
CA PHE A 1042 46.68 -17.66 18.58
C PHE A 1042 45.35 -17.78 17.85
N ILE A 1043 44.93 -16.78 17.07
CA ILE A 1043 43.65 -16.82 16.34
C ILE A 1043 43.58 -18.03 15.39
N PRO A 1044 44.56 -18.27 14.48
CA PRO A 1044 44.50 -19.42 13.59
C PRO A 1044 44.64 -20.76 14.35
N THR A 1045 45.44 -20.80 15.41
CA THR A 1045 45.62 -22.01 16.24
C THR A 1045 44.37 -22.37 17.03
N ALA A 1046 43.69 -21.37 17.61
CA ALA A 1046 42.41 -21.53 18.26
C ALA A 1046 41.36 -22.07 17.29
N ARG A 1047 41.25 -21.48 16.10
CA ARG A 1047 40.32 -21.97 15.06
C ARG A 1047 40.58 -23.43 14.68
N ARG A 1048 41.86 -23.81 14.46
CA ARG A 1048 42.24 -25.19 14.15
C ARG A 1048 41.89 -26.17 15.28
N VAL A 1049 42.23 -25.86 16.54
CA VAL A 1049 41.94 -26.78 17.65
C VAL A 1049 40.44 -26.90 17.92
N ILE A 1050 39.67 -25.84 17.70
CA ILE A 1050 38.20 -25.88 17.76
C ILE A 1050 37.64 -26.85 16.74
N TYR A 1051 38.05 -26.75 15.47
CA TYR A 1051 37.63 -27.70 14.43
C TYR A 1051 38.07 -29.14 14.75
N ALA A 1052 39.29 -29.35 15.22
CA ALA A 1052 39.75 -30.68 15.64
C ALA A 1052 38.93 -31.26 16.80
N SER A 1053 38.59 -30.45 17.80
CA SER A 1053 37.81 -30.89 18.96
C SER A 1053 36.38 -31.23 18.57
N HIS A 1054 35.79 -30.46 17.64
CA HIS A 1054 34.47 -30.71 17.10
C HIS A 1054 34.42 -32.02 16.28
N LEU A 1055 35.40 -32.24 15.41
CA LEU A 1055 35.47 -33.46 14.59
C LEU A 1055 35.71 -34.74 15.42
N THR A 1056 36.34 -34.63 16.59
CA THR A 1056 36.55 -35.76 17.51
C THR A 1056 35.37 -36.02 18.44
N ALA A 1057 34.36 -35.16 18.44
CA ALA A 1057 33.17 -35.20 19.29
C ALA A 1057 31.92 -35.78 18.60
N LYS A 1058 32.12 -36.60 17.56
CA LYS A 1058 31.05 -37.16 16.71
C LYS A 1058 30.11 -36.07 16.17
N PRO A 1059 30.57 -35.27 15.21
CA PRO A 1059 29.81 -34.13 14.71
C PRO A 1059 28.50 -34.57 14.02
N ARG A 1060 27.46 -33.73 14.11
CA ARG A 1060 26.13 -33.96 13.54
C ARG A 1060 25.62 -32.69 12.88
N LEU A 1061 24.79 -32.86 11.86
CA LEU A 1061 24.00 -31.78 11.28
C LEU A 1061 22.69 -31.63 12.06
N LEU A 1062 22.32 -30.38 12.32
CA LEU A 1062 21.00 -30.00 12.80
C LEU A 1062 20.19 -29.45 11.63
N GLU A 1063 19.02 -30.04 11.39
CA GLU A 1063 18.04 -29.54 10.44
C GLU A 1063 16.99 -28.68 11.17
N PRO A 1064 16.53 -27.56 10.58
CA PRO A 1064 15.46 -26.80 11.18
C PRO A 1064 14.12 -27.51 10.94
N VAL A 1065 13.24 -27.47 11.93
CA VAL A 1065 11.94 -28.13 11.91
C VAL A 1065 10.82 -27.12 12.12
N TYR A 1066 9.78 -27.23 11.30
CA TYR A 1066 8.53 -26.52 11.48
C TYR A 1066 7.59 -27.30 12.39
N LEU A 1067 6.96 -26.61 13.32
CA LEU A 1067 5.67 -27.03 13.85
C LEU A 1067 4.61 -26.72 12.80
N VAL A 1068 3.93 -27.76 12.35
CA VAL A 1068 2.85 -27.70 11.37
C VAL A 1068 1.53 -27.94 12.08
N GLU A 1069 0.62 -26.98 11.99
CA GLU A 1069 -0.77 -27.17 12.40
C GLU A 1069 -1.68 -27.23 11.16
N ILE A 1070 -2.54 -28.25 11.12
CA ILE A 1070 -3.45 -28.50 10.00
C ILE A 1070 -4.86 -28.67 10.53
N GLN A 1071 -5.77 -27.86 10.01
CA GLN A 1071 -7.20 -27.96 10.29
C GLN A 1071 -7.91 -28.52 9.07
N ALA A 1072 -8.70 -29.58 9.27
CA ALA A 1072 -9.43 -30.22 8.20
C ALA A 1072 -10.61 -31.06 8.71
N PRO A 1073 -11.63 -31.33 7.87
CA PRO A 1073 -12.68 -32.29 8.19
C PRO A 1073 -12.13 -33.72 8.25
N GLU A 1074 -12.83 -34.61 8.95
CA GLU A 1074 -12.45 -36.03 9.11
C GLU A 1074 -12.14 -36.74 7.78
N GLN A 1075 -12.88 -36.42 6.72
CA GLN A 1075 -12.74 -37.00 5.38
C GLN A 1075 -11.37 -36.71 4.74
N ALA A 1076 -10.70 -35.64 5.16
CA ALA A 1076 -9.42 -35.20 4.62
C ALA A 1076 -8.21 -35.74 5.39
N LEU A 1077 -8.41 -36.39 6.56
CA LEU A 1077 -7.34 -36.90 7.42
C LEU A 1077 -6.40 -37.87 6.68
N GLY A 1078 -6.96 -38.78 5.88
CA GLY A 1078 -6.16 -39.74 5.10
C GLY A 1078 -5.21 -39.07 4.11
N GLY A 1079 -5.65 -37.96 3.49
CA GLY A 1079 -4.80 -37.14 2.63
C GLY A 1079 -3.66 -36.46 3.40
N ILE A 1080 -3.94 -35.95 4.60
CA ILE A 1080 -2.96 -35.27 5.46
C ILE A 1080 -1.85 -36.24 5.90
N TYR A 1081 -2.22 -37.39 6.45
CA TYR A 1081 -1.27 -38.41 6.90
C TYR A 1081 -0.38 -38.91 5.75
N SER A 1082 -0.97 -39.10 4.56
CA SER A 1082 -0.22 -39.51 3.37
C SER A 1082 0.87 -38.49 3.01
N VAL A 1083 0.53 -37.20 2.97
CA VAL A 1083 1.47 -36.14 2.60
C VAL A 1083 2.54 -35.94 3.67
N LEU A 1084 2.18 -35.93 4.96
CA LEU A 1084 3.14 -35.79 6.06
C LEU A 1084 4.14 -36.95 6.06
N ASN A 1085 3.69 -38.20 5.93
CA ASN A 1085 4.58 -39.37 5.87
C ASN A 1085 5.54 -39.32 4.67
N GLN A 1086 5.07 -38.88 3.50
CA GLN A 1086 5.93 -38.69 2.32
C GLN A 1086 7.03 -37.65 2.54
N LYS A 1087 6.80 -36.69 3.44
CA LYS A 1087 7.65 -35.53 3.71
C LYS A 1087 8.40 -35.63 5.06
N ARG A 1088 8.55 -36.84 5.62
CA ARG A 1088 9.18 -37.08 6.94
C ARG A 1088 8.51 -36.31 8.10
N GLY A 1089 7.23 -35.99 7.96
CA GLY A 1089 6.45 -35.32 8.99
C GLY A 1089 6.01 -36.28 10.10
N HIS A 1090 6.14 -35.87 11.36
CA HIS A 1090 5.74 -36.67 12.53
C HIS A 1090 4.55 -36.03 13.24
N VAL A 1091 3.37 -36.65 13.15
CA VAL A 1091 2.17 -36.23 13.88
C VAL A 1091 2.28 -36.65 15.34
N PHE A 1092 2.13 -35.71 16.26
CA PHE A 1092 2.18 -35.98 17.70
C PHE A 1092 0.89 -35.62 18.45
N GLU A 1093 0.00 -34.83 17.84
CA GLU A 1093 -1.30 -34.46 18.42
C GLU A 1093 -2.38 -34.50 17.34
N GLU A 1094 -3.46 -35.21 17.62
CA GLU A 1094 -4.69 -35.21 16.82
C GLU A 1094 -5.86 -34.99 17.78
N MET A 1095 -6.60 -33.90 17.60
CA MET A 1095 -7.74 -33.56 18.43
C MET A 1095 -8.95 -33.13 17.59
N GLN A 1096 -10.09 -33.79 17.80
CA GLN A 1096 -11.36 -33.33 17.25
C GLN A 1096 -11.82 -32.07 17.98
N ARG A 1097 -12.19 -31.03 17.24
CA ARG A 1097 -12.71 -29.80 17.83
C ARG A 1097 -14.14 -29.98 18.36
N PRO A 1098 -14.40 -29.84 19.66
CA PRO A 1098 -15.73 -30.07 20.23
C PRO A 1098 -16.79 -29.15 19.62
N GLY A 1099 -17.85 -29.73 19.04
CA GLY A 1099 -18.95 -28.98 18.41
C GLY A 1099 -18.75 -28.64 16.93
N THR A 1100 -17.65 -29.07 16.31
CA THR A 1100 -17.44 -28.94 14.86
C THR A 1100 -16.99 -30.28 14.25
N PRO A 1101 -17.20 -30.52 12.94
CA PRO A 1101 -16.70 -31.73 12.26
C PRO A 1101 -15.20 -31.64 11.91
N LEU A 1102 -14.46 -30.66 12.45
CA LEU A 1102 -13.07 -30.40 12.14
C LEU A 1102 -12.12 -31.06 13.14
N TYR A 1103 -10.98 -31.51 12.63
CA TYR A 1103 -9.86 -32.02 13.39
C TYR A 1103 -8.71 -31.02 13.32
N ASN A 1104 -7.98 -30.89 14.43
CA ASN A 1104 -6.73 -30.18 14.49
C ASN A 1104 -5.59 -31.19 14.62
N ILE A 1105 -4.63 -31.13 13.71
CA ILE A 1105 -3.47 -32.03 13.67
C ILE A 1105 -2.22 -31.19 13.84
N LYS A 1106 -1.38 -31.52 14.83
CA LYS A 1106 -0.04 -30.95 14.96
C LYS A 1106 1.02 -31.98 14.62
N ALA A 1107 1.98 -31.54 13.80
CA ALA A 1107 3.07 -32.36 13.34
C ALA A 1107 4.38 -31.58 13.30
N TYR A 1108 5.50 -32.28 13.44
CA TYR A 1108 6.83 -31.74 13.14
C TYR A 1108 7.19 -32.04 11.69
N LEU A 1109 7.64 -31.04 10.93
CA LEU A 1109 8.00 -31.16 9.52
C LEU A 1109 9.37 -30.53 9.27
N PRO A 1110 10.38 -31.26 8.76
CA PRO A 1110 11.65 -30.66 8.38
C PRO A 1110 11.46 -29.55 7.33
N VAL A 1111 12.11 -28.40 7.52
CA VAL A 1111 11.92 -27.23 6.64
C VAL A 1111 12.28 -27.56 5.19
N ILE A 1112 13.30 -28.40 4.96
CA ILE A 1112 13.71 -28.80 3.60
C ILE A 1112 12.62 -29.60 2.88
N GLU A 1113 11.81 -30.36 3.62
CA GLU A 1113 10.70 -31.14 3.07
C GLU A 1113 9.43 -30.31 2.90
N SER A 1114 9.37 -29.15 3.56
CA SER A 1114 8.22 -28.24 3.51
C SER A 1114 8.00 -27.58 2.14
N PHE A 1115 9.00 -27.58 1.25
CA PHE A 1115 8.85 -27.00 -0.08
C PHE A 1115 7.76 -27.72 -0.88
N GLY A 1116 6.79 -26.94 -1.35
CA GLY A 1116 5.59 -27.45 -2.03
C GLY A 1116 4.61 -28.20 -1.12
N PHE A 1117 4.82 -28.24 0.19
CA PHE A 1117 3.95 -28.97 1.12
C PHE A 1117 2.50 -28.48 1.06
N SER A 1118 2.28 -27.17 1.10
CA SER A 1118 0.93 -26.58 1.05
C SER A 1118 0.18 -26.92 -0.24
N SER A 1119 0.85 -26.96 -1.38
CA SER A 1119 0.23 -27.27 -2.66
C SER A 1119 -0.09 -28.77 -2.77
N THR A 1120 0.84 -29.63 -2.35
CA THR A 1120 0.62 -31.08 -2.29
C THR A 1120 -0.50 -31.43 -1.31
N LEU A 1121 -0.54 -30.81 -0.13
CA LEU A 1121 -1.57 -31.04 0.88
C LEU A 1121 -2.94 -30.61 0.38
N ARG A 1122 -3.05 -29.43 -0.24
CA ARG A 1122 -4.31 -28.97 -0.84
C ARG A 1122 -4.76 -29.91 -1.97
N ALA A 1123 -3.86 -30.39 -2.81
CA ALA A 1123 -4.22 -31.35 -3.87
C ALA A 1123 -4.73 -32.68 -3.27
N ALA A 1124 -4.06 -33.21 -2.25
CA ALA A 1124 -4.42 -34.47 -1.59
C ALA A 1124 -5.74 -34.38 -0.79
N THR A 1125 -6.12 -33.18 -0.36
CA THR A 1125 -7.32 -32.93 0.46
C THR A 1125 -8.44 -32.22 -0.30
N SER A 1126 -8.36 -32.11 -1.64
CA SER A 1126 -9.31 -31.34 -2.46
C SER A 1126 -9.51 -29.88 -1.98
N GLY A 1127 -8.46 -29.29 -1.40
CA GLY A 1127 -8.45 -27.93 -0.88
C GLY A 1127 -9.10 -27.76 0.50
N GLN A 1128 -9.43 -28.85 1.19
CA GLN A 1128 -10.12 -28.82 2.49
C GLN A 1128 -9.18 -28.64 3.68
N ALA A 1129 -7.87 -28.88 3.50
CA ALA A 1129 -6.86 -28.70 4.55
C ALA A 1129 -5.92 -27.55 4.23
N PHE A 1130 -5.60 -26.75 5.24
CA PHE A 1130 -4.66 -25.64 5.15
C PHE A 1130 -3.58 -25.82 6.22
N PRO A 1131 -2.31 -25.95 5.84
CA PRO A 1131 -1.22 -26.07 6.80
C PRO A 1131 -0.68 -24.70 7.19
N GLN A 1132 -0.33 -24.55 8.46
CA GLN A 1132 0.46 -23.44 8.96
C GLN A 1132 1.81 -23.96 9.45
N CYS A 1133 2.91 -23.38 8.98
CA CYS A 1133 4.26 -23.76 9.41
C CYS A 1133 4.88 -22.63 10.22
N VAL A 1134 5.35 -22.94 11.44
CA VAL A 1134 6.11 -22.02 12.30
C VAL A 1134 7.44 -22.68 12.62
N PHE A 1135 8.56 -21.94 12.53
CA PHE A 1135 9.84 -22.45 13.03
C PHE A 1135 9.74 -22.75 14.52
N ASP A 1136 10.04 -24.00 14.90
CA ASP A 1136 9.88 -24.48 16.27
C ASP A 1136 11.25 -24.72 16.91
N HIS A 1137 12.02 -25.67 16.37
CA HIS A 1137 13.33 -26.02 16.91
C HIS A 1137 14.30 -26.53 15.84
N TRP A 1138 15.54 -26.78 16.27
CA TRP A 1138 16.56 -27.47 15.50
C TRP A 1138 16.59 -28.93 15.94
N ASP A 1139 16.39 -29.86 15.00
CA ASP A 1139 16.42 -31.30 15.27
C ASP A 1139 17.70 -31.92 14.70
N MET A 1140 18.19 -32.96 15.37
CA MET A 1140 19.43 -33.63 15.00
C MET A 1140 19.17 -34.68 13.93
N MET A 1141 19.90 -34.59 12.82
CA MET A 1141 19.84 -35.63 11.80
C MET A 1141 20.38 -36.95 12.35
N SER A 1142 19.62 -38.03 12.13
CA SER A 1142 19.98 -39.38 12.59
C SER A 1142 21.17 -39.99 11.83
N SER A 1143 21.44 -39.53 10.61
CA SER A 1143 22.55 -40.00 9.78
C SER A 1143 23.88 -39.30 10.09
N ASP A 1144 24.99 -40.04 10.03
CA ASP A 1144 26.31 -39.52 10.36
C ASP A 1144 26.95 -38.79 9.16
N PRO A 1145 27.31 -37.50 9.26
CA PRO A 1145 27.93 -36.75 8.16
C PRO A 1145 29.34 -37.25 7.77
N LEU A 1146 30.00 -38.04 8.62
CA LEU A 1146 31.33 -38.62 8.33
C LEU A 1146 31.23 -40.01 7.67
N GLU A 1147 30.05 -40.63 7.64
CA GLU A 1147 29.82 -41.92 6.99
C GLU A 1147 29.53 -41.73 5.49
N ALA A 1148 30.42 -42.24 4.64
CA ALA A 1148 30.29 -42.09 3.20
C ALA A 1148 28.99 -42.72 2.68
N GLY A 1149 28.22 -41.95 1.91
CA GLY A 1149 26.94 -42.39 1.33
C GLY A 1149 25.73 -42.22 2.25
N SER A 1150 25.91 -41.74 3.48
CA SER A 1150 24.80 -41.33 4.33
C SER A 1150 24.06 -40.11 3.77
N GLN A 1151 22.81 -39.90 4.20
CA GLN A 1151 22.03 -38.73 3.81
C GLN A 1151 22.72 -37.42 4.26
N ALA A 1152 23.19 -37.35 5.51
CA ALA A 1152 23.94 -36.21 6.02
C ALA A 1152 25.24 -35.96 5.24
N ALA A 1153 25.99 -37.00 4.88
CA ALA A 1153 27.22 -36.85 4.10
C ALA A 1153 26.95 -36.30 2.69
N SER A 1154 25.87 -36.76 2.05
CA SER A 1154 25.43 -36.24 0.75
C SER A 1154 25.04 -34.76 0.83
N LEU A 1155 24.28 -34.38 1.87
CA LEU A 1155 23.90 -32.98 2.13
C LEU A 1155 25.12 -32.09 2.40
N VAL A 1156 26.07 -32.55 3.23
CA VAL A 1156 27.33 -31.82 3.47
C VAL A 1156 28.08 -31.61 2.15
N ALA A 1157 28.22 -32.64 1.32
CA ALA A 1157 28.90 -32.53 0.03
C ALA A 1157 28.20 -31.53 -0.91
N GLU A 1158 26.86 -31.54 -0.97
CA GLU A 1158 26.08 -30.59 -1.77
C GLU A 1158 26.23 -29.14 -1.28
N ILE A 1159 26.17 -28.92 0.05
CA ILE A 1159 26.36 -27.58 0.64
C ILE A 1159 27.78 -27.08 0.35
N ARG A 1160 28.80 -27.93 0.54
CA ARG A 1160 30.20 -27.59 0.26
C ARG A 1160 30.41 -27.24 -1.21
N LYS A 1161 29.86 -28.05 -2.12
CA LYS A 1161 29.91 -27.81 -3.57
C LYS A 1161 29.28 -26.45 -3.92
N ARG A 1162 28.11 -26.15 -3.35
CA ARG A 1162 27.42 -24.86 -3.56
C ARG A 1162 28.27 -23.67 -3.08
N LYS A 1163 28.91 -23.79 -1.91
CA LYS A 1163 29.80 -22.76 -1.36
C LYS A 1163 31.16 -22.66 -2.07
N GLY A 1164 31.44 -23.51 -3.07
CA GLY A 1164 32.73 -23.54 -3.76
C GLY A 1164 33.86 -24.16 -2.92
N LEU A 1165 33.52 -24.91 -1.87
CA LEU A 1165 34.46 -25.66 -1.03
C LEU A 1165 34.81 -27.00 -1.67
N LYS A 1166 35.91 -27.63 -1.23
CA LYS A 1166 36.22 -29.01 -1.61
C LYS A 1166 35.11 -29.93 -1.14
N GLU A 1167 34.52 -30.75 -2.02
CA GLU A 1167 33.40 -31.65 -1.68
C GLU A 1167 33.72 -32.57 -0.48
N GLN A 1168 34.96 -33.04 -0.38
CA GLN A 1168 35.44 -33.80 0.77
C GLN A 1168 35.68 -32.90 1.99
N ILE A 1169 35.23 -33.34 3.16
CA ILE A 1169 35.50 -32.70 4.44
C ILE A 1169 37.01 -32.73 4.70
N THR A 1170 37.53 -31.64 5.24
CA THR A 1170 38.94 -31.53 5.57
C THR A 1170 39.30 -32.55 6.67
N PRO A 1171 40.29 -33.42 6.46
CA PRO A 1171 40.59 -34.48 7.41
C PRO A 1171 41.15 -33.91 8.71
N LEU A 1172 40.86 -34.60 9.83
CA LEU A 1172 41.30 -34.22 11.18
C LEU A 1172 42.80 -33.90 11.27
N SER A 1173 43.64 -34.58 10.47
CA SER A 1173 45.10 -34.39 10.42
C SER A 1173 45.56 -33.00 9.97
N GLU A 1174 44.71 -32.21 9.32
CA GLU A 1174 45.02 -30.83 8.92
C GLU A 1174 44.83 -29.84 10.08
N TYR A 1175 43.96 -30.20 11.03
CA TYR A 1175 43.62 -29.36 12.18
C TYR A 1175 44.39 -29.75 13.45
N GLU A 1176 44.54 -31.05 13.69
CA GLU A 1176 45.21 -31.61 14.87
C GLU A 1176 46.71 -31.79 14.61
N ASP A 1177 47.55 -31.20 15.46
CA ASP A 1177 48.99 -31.42 15.46
C ASP A 1177 49.32 -32.57 16.41
N LYS A 1178 50.04 -33.59 15.91
CA LYS A 1178 50.59 -34.64 16.77
C LYS A 1178 51.76 -34.09 17.60
N LEU A 1179 51.89 -34.59 18.82
CA LEU A 1179 52.95 -34.20 19.77
C LEU A 1179 54.34 -34.33 19.16
#